data_AF-A0AAV0T8F3-F1
#
_entry.id   AF-A0AAV0T8F3-F1
#
_cell.length_a   1.000
_cell.length_b   1.000
_cell.length_c   1.000
_cell.angle_alpha   90.00
_cell.angle_beta   90.00
_cell.angle_gamma   90.00
#
_symmetry.space_group_name_H-M   'P 1'
#
loop_
_entity.id
_entity.type
_entity.pdbx_description
1 polymer ?
#
loop_
_entity_poly.entity_id
_entity_poly.type
_entity_poly.pdbx_seq_one_letter_code
_entity_poly.pdbx_strand_id
1 'polypeptide(L)'
;MVSLDSLTRKLEDTHEEILQVRCEVVEALRSFYSSSSNISADEAIKIAAKWCASPSFPMTEDDVDASDLQERMRRLNVALLDAVDRLQLDESGEMAPEAHLLLSLTHREQLTKQIQQSKTMLVLIEQLTEMDRLLGDVDESIGHHRFVAAAESIVKVERLVHDLEVTEKRDGGHAGDGKIIRVVKLQLLSKKNRLLNELTRYFASTAVWKDSSLKVTTRFVDDVFGATTLTEDERRREFWKACEVLEILAPKLKDIAKAVSQHLIKPMLQMQRGAIKQIEDDGGVVLKVVAQSVKVDDASVESEVAEVQDKCANVVKVLQFVHVELFASTPKLMNQLEDFMWKIPGNLEAQFMNLLQEKIPHDATALDACREVLMTTVASLENALVAIGFSGCSNSQLQGFVNRLSELHAKKRRQTILSGGRDLMRQGYHDSVKITGASEKCCLNAFTASGRKGTSGEKKVLGIDDTPDKSSSDDVESSCFQVPNYRVTVCAHEVVELVHQTLVEACTSGETNANLLFQTARDLFFLFRTVVPTLYDDDIANDPRTCMLYHNDCLYITYHMLVLGHIYKDRLPSPLNQTATMVDMVPSFREVGEQALTSFASAQMEETVSGIKHLPSLGALDSEYGSERVEKFLKSALYKLNGMSSSWHEGLPLAVYNKIMSRMLEPLIKNFVDGVLTQTKISENSGAHLHHLLSLLLESETLFASPTQAAKFVPSMGRLSKLTAILMDPLATVRGKFKSGSLDAFSSKELAVLVRSQFRESPEKKDFLQELLTA
;
A
#
# COMPACT_ATOMS: atom_id res chain seq x y z
N MET A 1 40.02 -28.20 85.85
CA MET A 1 39.38 -26.91 85.52
C MET A 1 40.42 -26.06 84.83
N VAL A 2 40.38 -25.98 83.50
CA VAL A 2 41.15 -25.00 82.73
C VAL A 2 40.50 -23.65 83.02
N SER A 3 41.23 -22.65 83.52
CA SER A 3 40.60 -21.38 83.89
C SER A 3 40.00 -20.71 82.65
N LEU A 4 38.91 -19.96 82.83
CA LEU A 4 38.23 -19.18 81.79
C LEU A 4 39.24 -18.37 80.94
N ASP A 5 40.31 -17.86 81.57
CA ASP A 5 41.40 -17.13 80.89
C ASP A 5 42.16 -17.97 79.86
N SER A 6 42.38 -19.26 80.13
CA SER A 6 43.06 -20.17 79.19
C SER A 6 42.16 -20.57 78.02
N LEU A 7 40.84 -20.65 78.23
CA LEU A 7 39.89 -20.91 77.14
C LEU A 7 39.72 -19.66 76.27
N THR A 8 39.72 -18.49 76.90
CA THR A 8 39.67 -17.18 76.23
C THR A 8 40.90 -16.96 75.37
N ARG A 9 42.11 -17.20 75.90
CA ARG A 9 43.35 -17.15 75.08
C ARG A 9 43.31 -18.10 73.90
N LYS A 10 42.89 -19.36 74.09
CA LYS A 10 42.76 -20.29 72.97
C LYS A 10 41.78 -19.82 71.92
N LEU A 11 40.67 -19.21 72.32
CA LEU A 11 39.69 -18.68 71.39
C LEU A 11 40.23 -17.44 70.66
N GLU A 12 40.91 -16.53 71.36
CA GLU A 12 41.62 -15.39 70.77
C GLU A 12 42.69 -15.85 69.79
N ASP A 13 43.52 -16.83 70.17
CA ASP A 13 44.54 -17.46 69.31
C ASP A 13 43.90 -18.09 68.06
N THR A 14 42.79 -18.84 68.20
CA THR A 14 42.08 -19.41 67.05
C THR A 14 41.40 -18.36 66.18
N HIS A 15 40.92 -17.26 66.76
CA HIS A 15 40.34 -16.15 66.00
C HIS A 15 41.42 -15.39 65.24
N GLU A 16 42.59 -15.18 65.85
CA GLU A 16 43.77 -14.59 65.23
C GLU A 16 44.32 -15.49 64.10
N GLU A 17 44.33 -16.81 64.31
CA GLU A 17 44.70 -17.79 63.28
C GLU A 17 43.68 -17.82 62.12
N ILE A 18 42.38 -17.68 62.39
CA ILE A 18 41.34 -17.55 61.34
C ILE A 18 41.47 -16.22 60.59
N LEU A 19 41.80 -15.13 61.28
CA LEU A 19 42.12 -13.84 60.64
C LEU A 19 43.38 -13.95 59.78
N GLN A 20 44.40 -14.68 60.24
CA GLN A 20 45.62 -14.95 59.49
C GLN A 20 45.32 -15.78 58.24
N VAL A 21 44.58 -16.89 58.36
CA VAL A 21 44.15 -17.71 57.22
C VAL A 21 43.30 -16.90 56.24
N ARG A 22 42.39 -16.05 56.72
CA ARG A 22 41.65 -15.11 55.86
C ARG A 22 42.59 -14.18 55.11
N CYS A 23 43.54 -13.54 55.80
CA CYS A 23 44.52 -12.66 55.16
C CYS A 23 45.36 -13.40 54.13
N GLU A 24 45.81 -14.62 54.44
CA GLU A 24 46.59 -15.48 53.53
C GLU A 24 45.77 -15.90 52.30
N VAL A 25 44.52 -16.33 52.47
CA VAL A 25 43.59 -16.66 51.36
C VAL A 25 43.30 -15.42 50.51
N VAL A 26 43.05 -14.27 51.14
CA VAL A 26 42.75 -13.01 50.44
C VAL A 26 43.97 -12.50 49.69
N GLU A 27 45.17 -12.57 50.27
CA GLU A 27 46.43 -12.21 49.61
C GLU A 27 46.80 -13.19 48.50
N ALA A 28 46.56 -14.49 48.68
CA ALA A 28 46.77 -15.53 47.67
C ALA A 28 45.84 -15.33 46.47
N LEU A 29 44.53 -15.14 46.70
CA LEU A 29 43.58 -14.80 45.65
C LEU A 29 43.99 -13.48 44.97
N ARG A 30 44.38 -12.47 45.74
CA ARG A 30 44.84 -11.18 45.19
C ARG A 30 46.08 -11.34 44.33
N SER A 31 47.07 -12.11 44.76
CA SER A 31 48.34 -12.36 44.05
C SER A 31 48.11 -13.20 42.79
N PHE A 32 47.30 -14.25 42.88
CA PHE A 32 46.94 -15.11 41.76
C PHE A 32 46.18 -14.32 40.69
N TYR A 33 45.23 -13.48 41.09
CA TYR A 33 44.39 -12.70 40.17
C TYR A 33 45.00 -11.37 39.71
N SER A 34 45.96 -10.78 40.43
CA SER A 34 46.70 -9.60 39.95
C SER A 34 47.76 -9.95 38.91
N SER A 35 48.18 -11.21 38.87
CA SER A 35 49.33 -11.67 38.10
C SER A 35 48.95 -12.53 36.88
N SER A 36 47.65 -12.74 36.63
CA SER A 36 47.12 -13.56 35.53
C SER A 36 47.42 -13.01 34.12
N SER A 37 48.15 -11.90 33.99
CA SER A 37 48.65 -11.41 32.71
C SER A 37 50.13 -11.74 32.44
N ASN A 38 50.93 -12.24 33.40
CA ASN A 38 52.40 -12.42 33.22
C ASN A 38 53.05 -13.62 33.97
N ILE A 39 52.29 -14.54 34.57
CA ILE A 39 52.86 -15.71 35.28
C ILE A 39 53.05 -16.91 34.33
N SER A 40 54.21 -17.58 34.38
CA SER A 40 54.47 -18.81 33.62
C SER A 40 53.71 -20.00 34.23
N ALA A 41 53.38 -21.01 33.40
CA ALA A 41 52.63 -22.19 33.84
C ALA A 41 53.29 -22.91 35.04
N ASP A 42 54.62 -22.99 35.09
CA ASP A 42 55.35 -23.62 36.20
C ASP A 42 55.24 -22.85 37.53
N GLU A 43 55.13 -21.53 37.45
CA GLU A 43 55.00 -20.65 38.62
C GLU A 43 53.55 -20.63 39.13
N ALA A 44 52.56 -20.74 38.24
CA ALA A 44 51.15 -20.97 38.58
C ALA A 44 50.92 -22.35 39.21
N ILE A 45 51.62 -23.40 38.74
CA ILE A 45 51.57 -24.76 39.32
C ILE A 45 52.20 -24.78 40.71
N LYS A 46 53.31 -24.07 40.94
CA LYS A 46 53.91 -23.92 42.29
C LYS A 46 53.02 -23.19 43.28
N ILE A 47 52.28 -22.18 42.80
CA ILE A 47 51.29 -21.49 43.62
C ILE A 47 50.14 -22.47 43.89
N ALA A 48 49.50 -23.05 42.88
CA ALA A 48 48.40 -24.02 43.05
C ALA A 48 48.76 -25.25 43.93
N ALA A 49 49.99 -25.77 43.84
CA ALA A 49 50.47 -26.90 44.65
C ALA A 49 50.59 -26.59 46.16
N LYS A 50 50.57 -25.31 46.56
CA LYS A 50 50.43 -24.92 47.97
C LYS A 50 48.99 -24.98 48.50
N TRP A 51 47.98 -25.02 47.62
CA TRP A 51 46.56 -24.79 47.97
C TRP A 51 45.59 -25.89 47.47
N CYS A 52 46.00 -26.75 46.54
CA CYS A 52 45.25 -27.91 46.05
C CYS A 52 46.10 -29.17 46.12
N ALA A 53 45.47 -30.32 46.39
CA ALA A 53 46.11 -31.62 46.27
C ALA A 53 46.65 -31.79 44.83
N SER A 54 47.93 -32.12 44.70
CA SER A 54 48.64 -32.28 43.43
C SER A 54 47.88 -33.19 42.43
N PRO A 55 47.79 -32.85 41.13
CA PRO A 55 47.33 -33.79 40.13
C PRO A 55 48.53 -34.61 39.64
N SER A 56 48.63 -35.87 40.06
CA SER A 56 49.49 -36.85 39.39
C SER A 56 48.70 -38.13 39.12
N PHE A 57 48.39 -38.37 37.84
CA PHE A 57 48.03 -39.70 37.32
C PHE A 57 49.23 -40.67 37.47
N PRO A 58 49.06 -42.01 37.44
CA PRO A 58 47.97 -42.85 37.93
C PRO A 58 48.45 -43.95 38.92
N MET A 59 47.51 -44.47 39.74
CA MET A 59 47.55 -45.75 40.50
C MET A 59 48.64 -45.96 41.57
N THR A 60 48.26 -45.88 42.85
CA THR A 60 48.18 -47.02 43.79
C THR A 60 47.48 -46.54 45.07
N GLU A 61 46.68 -47.41 45.67
CA GLU A 61 45.88 -47.15 46.88
C GLU A 61 46.78 -46.71 48.07
N ASP A 62 46.22 -45.85 48.92
CA ASP A 62 46.76 -45.33 50.20
C ASP A 62 47.82 -44.21 50.13
N ASP A 63 47.38 -42.97 49.85
CA ASP A 63 47.62 -41.76 50.66
C ASP A 63 47.12 -40.52 49.90
N VAL A 64 45.97 -39.96 50.31
CA VAL A 64 45.47 -38.68 49.80
C VAL A 64 45.86 -37.60 50.79
N ASP A 65 47.03 -36.99 50.59
CA ASP A 65 47.44 -35.81 51.35
C ASP A 65 46.49 -34.64 51.01
N ALA A 66 45.59 -34.32 51.92
CA ALA A 66 44.78 -33.10 51.89
C ALA A 66 45.72 -31.88 51.87
N SER A 67 45.38 -30.85 51.08
CA SER A 67 46.15 -29.60 51.05
C SER A 67 46.31 -29.04 52.46
N ASP A 68 47.52 -28.60 52.82
CA ASP A 68 47.90 -28.11 54.17
C ASP A 68 46.92 -27.03 54.69
N LEU A 69 46.29 -26.26 53.80
CA LEU A 69 45.23 -25.30 54.14
C LEU A 69 43.90 -25.95 54.52
N GLN A 70 43.46 -26.97 53.78
CA GLN A 70 42.16 -27.63 53.96
C GLN A 70 42.14 -28.43 55.27
N GLU A 71 43.28 -29.04 55.60
CA GLU A 71 43.53 -29.68 56.89
C GLU A 71 43.65 -28.64 58.04
N ARG A 72 44.28 -27.48 57.81
CA ARG A 72 44.28 -26.35 58.78
C ARG A 72 42.89 -25.79 59.02
N MET A 73 42.09 -25.57 57.98
CA MET A 73 40.70 -25.09 58.10
C MET A 73 39.82 -26.11 58.84
N ARG A 74 39.96 -27.40 58.55
CA ARG A 74 39.27 -28.48 59.27
C ARG A 74 39.66 -28.51 60.75
N ARG A 75 40.95 -28.38 61.07
CA ARG A 75 41.45 -28.30 62.46
C ARG A 75 40.92 -27.08 63.20
N LEU A 76 40.90 -25.91 62.56
CA LEU A 76 40.35 -24.68 63.11
C LEU A 76 38.84 -24.77 63.35
N ASN A 77 38.09 -25.39 62.42
CA ASN A 77 36.65 -25.59 62.56
C ASN A 77 36.30 -26.53 63.72
N VAL A 78 37.07 -27.61 63.89
CA VAL A 78 36.96 -28.54 65.04
C VAL A 78 37.35 -27.85 66.35
N ALA A 79 38.42 -27.06 66.36
CA ALA A 79 38.85 -26.31 67.55
C ALA A 79 37.83 -25.25 67.98
N LEU A 80 37.20 -24.55 67.02
CA LEU A 80 36.15 -23.58 67.29
C LEU A 80 34.89 -24.25 67.84
N LEU A 81 34.47 -25.39 67.27
CA LEU A 81 33.33 -26.16 67.77
C LEU A 81 33.57 -26.71 69.18
N ASP A 82 34.76 -27.26 69.48
CA ASP A 82 35.14 -27.72 70.83
C ASP A 82 35.20 -26.56 71.85
N ALA A 83 35.67 -25.38 71.44
CA ALA A 83 35.67 -24.19 72.30
C ALA A 83 34.26 -23.66 72.58
N VAL A 84 33.36 -23.69 71.57
CA VAL A 84 31.94 -23.30 71.71
C VAL A 84 31.18 -24.26 72.62
N ASP A 85 31.35 -25.57 72.45
CA ASP A 85 30.69 -26.59 73.28
C ASP A 85 31.14 -26.46 74.75
N ARG A 86 32.42 -26.15 75.00
CA ARG A 86 32.95 -25.91 76.35
C ARG A 86 32.47 -24.60 76.98
N LEU A 87 32.21 -23.57 76.19
CA LEU A 87 31.61 -22.31 76.66
C LEU A 87 30.11 -22.45 76.96
N GLN A 88 29.40 -23.31 76.23
CA GLN A 88 27.98 -23.62 76.49
C GLN A 88 27.79 -24.51 77.74
N LEU A 89 28.76 -25.37 78.07
CA LEU A 89 28.69 -26.24 79.25
C LEU A 89 28.93 -25.52 80.61
N ASP A 90 29.51 -24.31 80.60
CA ASP A 90 29.81 -23.54 81.82
C ASP A 90 28.62 -22.66 82.30
N GLU A 91 27.43 -22.81 81.70
CA GLU A 91 26.17 -22.12 82.08
C GLU A 91 25.67 -22.42 83.51
N SER A 92 26.29 -23.36 84.23
CA SER A 92 25.78 -23.88 85.51
C SER A 92 26.55 -23.44 86.77
N GLY A 93 27.54 -22.54 86.65
CA GLY A 93 28.33 -22.04 87.79
C GLY A 93 27.83 -20.72 88.37
N GLU A 94 27.47 -20.72 89.66
CA GLU A 94 26.95 -19.59 90.45
C GLU A 94 27.82 -18.30 90.41
N MET A 95 27.14 -17.15 90.42
CA MET A 95 27.71 -15.79 90.35
C MET A 95 27.57 -15.01 91.67
N ALA A 96 28.60 -14.20 92.02
CA ALA A 96 28.51 -12.90 92.73
C ALA A 96 29.92 -12.23 92.80
N PRO A 97 30.11 -10.89 93.01
CA PRO A 97 29.19 -9.76 93.03
C PRO A 97 29.51 -8.62 92.02
N GLU A 98 28.45 -8.11 91.36
CA GLU A 98 28.11 -6.79 90.81
C GLU A 98 29.10 -5.77 90.19
N ALA A 99 30.43 -5.96 90.21
CA ALA A 99 31.37 -5.17 89.39
C ALA A 99 32.25 -6.04 88.46
N HIS A 100 32.40 -7.34 88.76
CA HIS A 100 32.96 -8.34 87.84
C HIS A 100 31.92 -8.99 86.93
N LEU A 101 30.64 -8.90 87.30
CA LEU A 101 29.52 -9.50 86.58
C LEU A 101 29.24 -8.79 85.25
N LEU A 102 29.31 -7.45 85.26
CA LEU A 102 29.15 -6.64 84.06
C LEU A 102 30.34 -6.83 83.11
N LEU A 103 31.57 -6.88 83.64
CA LEU A 103 32.79 -7.17 82.89
C LEU A 103 32.76 -8.57 82.28
N SER A 104 32.37 -9.62 83.03
CA SER A 104 32.30 -10.99 82.51
C SER A 104 31.14 -11.20 81.53
N LEU A 105 30.00 -10.53 81.72
CA LEU A 105 28.89 -10.54 80.75
C LEU A 105 29.26 -9.78 79.46
N THR A 106 29.87 -8.61 79.55
CA THR A 106 30.38 -7.90 78.37
C THR A 106 31.48 -8.69 77.66
N HIS A 107 32.33 -9.38 78.42
CA HIS A 107 33.40 -10.23 77.88
C HIS A 107 32.84 -11.49 77.22
N ARG A 108 31.78 -12.09 77.79
CA ARG A 108 31.06 -13.23 77.21
C ARG A 108 30.27 -12.83 75.96
N GLU A 109 29.62 -11.67 75.97
CA GLU A 109 28.97 -11.11 74.78
C GLU A 109 30.00 -10.82 73.68
N GLN A 110 31.18 -10.31 74.05
CA GLN A 110 32.29 -10.09 73.13
C GLN A 110 32.84 -11.41 72.56
N LEU A 111 33.02 -12.44 73.38
CA LEU A 111 33.42 -13.79 72.94
C LEU A 111 32.36 -14.42 72.02
N THR A 112 31.09 -14.34 72.41
CA THR A 112 29.98 -14.90 71.60
C THR A 112 29.88 -14.18 70.26
N LYS A 113 30.11 -12.87 70.25
CA LYS A 113 30.20 -12.07 69.02
C LYS A 113 31.42 -12.45 68.18
N GLN A 114 32.58 -12.68 68.78
CA GLN A 114 33.79 -13.15 68.08
C GLN A 114 33.63 -14.56 67.49
N ILE A 115 32.97 -15.47 68.21
CA ILE A 115 32.62 -16.81 67.73
C ILE A 115 31.66 -16.72 66.56
N GLN A 116 30.61 -15.89 66.68
CA GLN A 116 29.66 -15.71 65.61
C GLN A 116 30.33 -15.12 64.36
N GLN A 117 31.22 -14.13 64.55
CA GLN A 117 32.04 -13.54 63.49
C GLN A 117 32.98 -14.57 62.85
N SER A 118 33.60 -15.44 63.64
CA SER A 118 34.48 -16.52 63.18
C SER A 118 33.71 -17.57 62.36
N LYS A 119 32.52 -17.98 62.81
CA LYS A 119 31.62 -18.88 62.06
C LYS A 119 31.17 -18.28 60.72
N THR A 120 30.76 -17.02 60.69
CA THR A 120 30.43 -16.33 59.44
C THR A 120 31.63 -16.22 58.51
N MET A 121 32.82 -15.97 59.06
CA MET A 121 34.06 -15.88 58.29
C MET A 121 34.45 -17.22 57.65
N LEU A 122 34.25 -18.33 58.37
CA LEU A 122 34.54 -19.67 57.87
C LEU A 122 33.59 -20.07 56.73
N VAL A 123 32.29 -19.77 56.85
CA VAL A 123 31.30 -19.97 55.78
C VAL A 123 31.66 -19.15 54.53
N LEU A 124 32.12 -17.91 54.70
CA LEU A 124 32.57 -17.08 53.58
C LEU A 124 33.80 -17.68 52.88
N ILE A 125 34.76 -18.22 53.62
CA ILE A 125 35.94 -18.87 53.02
C ILE A 125 35.53 -20.16 52.30
N GLU A 126 34.65 -20.98 52.87
CA GLU A 126 34.11 -22.18 52.19
C GLU A 126 33.42 -21.81 50.87
N GLN A 127 32.57 -20.78 50.87
CA GLN A 127 31.92 -20.28 49.66
C GLN A 127 32.93 -19.76 48.61
N LEU A 128 33.98 -19.07 49.04
CA LEU A 128 35.05 -18.59 48.15
C LEU A 128 35.88 -19.75 47.56
N THR A 129 36.17 -20.79 48.35
CA THR A 129 36.89 -21.97 47.87
C THR A 129 36.07 -22.78 46.87
N GLU A 130 34.76 -22.91 47.08
CA GLU A 130 33.87 -23.58 46.12
C GLU A 130 33.72 -22.77 44.82
N MET A 131 33.67 -21.43 44.91
CA MET A 131 33.71 -20.56 43.72
C MET A 131 35.01 -20.73 42.93
N ASP A 132 36.16 -20.78 43.59
CA ASP A 132 37.46 -20.96 42.95
C ASP A 132 37.56 -22.32 42.23
N ARG A 133 37.11 -23.39 42.90
CA ARG A 133 37.01 -24.74 42.32
C ARG A 133 36.13 -24.75 41.07
N LEU A 134 34.90 -24.22 41.17
CA LEU A 134 33.97 -24.15 40.03
C LEU A 134 34.50 -23.30 38.87
N LEU A 135 35.22 -22.20 39.15
CA LEU A 135 35.84 -21.35 38.13
C LEU A 135 37.08 -22.00 37.48
N GLY A 136 37.80 -22.86 38.20
CA GLY A 136 38.89 -23.69 37.69
C GLY A 136 38.40 -24.75 36.70
N ASP A 137 37.34 -25.48 37.07
CA ASP A 137 36.74 -26.56 36.27
C ASP A 137 36.14 -26.07 34.93
N VAL A 138 35.80 -24.77 34.83
CA VAL A 138 35.23 -24.17 33.60
C VAL A 138 36.22 -24.24 32.44
N ASP A 139 37.51 -24.00 32.67
CA ASP A 139 38.51 -24.00 31.59
C ASP A 139 38.75 -25.41 31.04
N GLU A 140 38.77 -26.41 31.92
CA GLU A 140 38.87 -27.81 31.56
C GLU A 140 37.62 -28.26 30.80
N SER A 141 36.44 -27.86 31.26
CA SER A 141 35.17 -28.17 30.60
C SER A 141 35.06 -27.55 29.20
N ILE A 142 35.56 -26.33 29.03
CA ILE A 142 35.67 -25.66 27.71
C ILE A 142 36.63 -26.44 26.80
N GLY A 143 37.78 -26.87 27.31
CA GLY A 143 38.78 -27.63 26.54
C GLY A 143 38.26 -28.98 26.03
N HIS A 144 37.36 -29.63 26.79
CA HIS A 144 36.74 -30.90 26.39
C HIS A 144 35.40 -30.75 25.64
N HIS A 145 35.04 -29.53 25.22
CA HIS A 145 33.76 -29.22 24.55
C HIS A 145 32.49 -29.61 25.33
N ARG A 146 32.58 -29.74 26.67
CA ARG A 146 31.43 -29.97 27.56
C ARG A 146 30.81 -28.64 27.96
N PHE A 147 30.16 -28.01 26.98
CA PHE A 147 29.64 -26.64 27.14
C PHE A 147 28.56 -26.53 28.20
N VAL A 148 27.72 -27.56 28.41
CA VAL A 148 26.66 -27.54 29.44
C VAL A 148 27.28 -27.50 30.84
N ALA A 149 28.28 -28.35 31.10
CA ALA A 149 28.97 -28.37 32.39
C ALA A 149 29.63 -27.02 32.71
N ALA A 150 30.30 -26.40 31.72
CA ALA A 150 30.88 -25.07 31.87
C ALA A 150 29.82 -23.99 32.15
N ALA A 151 28.69 -24.02 31.43
CA ALA A 151 27.59 -23.09 31.63
C ALA A 151 26.93 -23.24 33.01
N GLU A 152 26.67 -24.48 33.45
CA GLU A 152 26.11 -24.75 34.77
C GLU A 152 27.02 -24.29 35.91
N SER A 153 28.33 -24.50 35.79
CA SER A 153 29.32 -24.00 36.76
C SER A 153 29.30 -22.48 36.86
N ILE A 154 29.23 -21.76 35.72
CA ILE A 154 29.12 -20.30 35.70
C ILE A 154 27.82 -19.83 36.36
N VAL A 155 26.68 -20.45 36.07
CA VAL A 155 25.38 -20.08 36.67
C VAL A 155 25.33 -20.42 38.16
N LYS A 156 26.00 -21.49 38.61
CA LYS A 156 26.15 -21.81 40.03
C LYS A 156 27.00 -20.76 40.75
N VAL A 157 28.12 -20.33 40.16
CA VAL A 157 28.96 -19.24 40.71
C VAL A 157 28.22 -17.90 40.71
N GLU A 158 27.44 -17.58 39.67
CA GLU A 158 26.58 -16.38 39.64
C GLU A 158 25.58 -16.35 40.80
N ARG A 159 24.93 -17.48 41.09
CA ARG A 159 24.02 -17.61 42.24
C ARG A 159 24.73 -17.43 43.57
N LEU A 160 25.86 -18.11 43.77
CA LEU A 160 26.64 -17.99 45.00
C LEU A 160 27.16 -16.55 45.21
N VAL A 161 27.55 -15.85 44.14
CA VAL A 161 27.97 -14.43 44.20
C VAL A 161 26.77 -13.53 44.56
N HIS A 162 25.58 -13.82 44.03
CA HIS A 162 24.37 -13.09 44.40
C HIS A 162 24.00 -13.28 45.88
N ASP A 163 24.09 -14.52 46.40
CA ASP A 163 23.82 -14.82 47.81
C ASP A 163 24.83 -14.11 48.75
N LEU A 164 26.09 -13.98 48.33
CA LEU A 164 27.13 -13.20 49.03
C LEU A 164 26.80 -11.69 49.05
N GLU A 165 26.25 -11.13 47.97
CA GLU A 165 25.84 -9.72 47.95
C GLU A 165 24.65 -9.43 48.86
N VAL A 166 23.71 -10.37 48.94
CA VAL A 166 22.50 -10.24 49.78
C VAL A 166 22.89 -10.30 51.26
N THR A 167 23.84 -11.16 51.62
CA THR A 167 24.36 -11.28 52.99
C THR A 167 25.20 -10.06 53.40
N GLU A 168 26.06 -9.53 52.53
CA GLU A 168 26.81 -8.28 52.79
C GLU A 168 25.90 -7.06 53.04
N LYS A 169 24.79 -6.94 52.29
CA LYS A 169 23.84 -5.82 52.44
C LYS A 169 23.06 -5.88 53.75
N ARG A 170 22.93 -7.08 54.35
CA ARG A 170 22.12 -7.31 55.56
C ARG A 170 22.91 -7.06 56.85
N ASP A 171 24.23 -7.25 56.83
CA ASP A 171 25.09 -7.22 58.02
C ASP A 171 25.96 -5.95 58.18
N GLY A 172 25.79 -4.95 57.30
CA GLY A 172 26.54 -3.69 57.37
C GLY A 172 28.02 -3.87 57.03
N GLY A 173 28.32 -4.05 55.74
CA GLY A 173 29.58 -4.58 55.22
C GLY A 173 30.91 -3.97 55.72
N HIS A 174 31.89 -4.85 55.96
CA HIS A 174 33.30 -4.50 56.08
C HIS A 174 33.89 -4.21 54.68
N ALA A 175 34.58 -3.07 54.51
CA ALA A 175 35.14 -2.61 53.23
C ALA A 175 36.14 -3.57 52.53
N GLY A 176 36.53 -4.66 53.19
CA GLY A 176 37.38 -5.72 52.64
C GLY A 176 36.61 -6.76 51.80
N ASP A 177 35.39 -7.09 52.18
CA ASP A 177 34.61 -8.18 51.58
C ASP A 177 34.06 -7.78 50.20
N GLY A 178 33.64 -6.51 50.05
CA GLY A 178 33.22 -5.95 48.76
C GLY A 178 34.34 -5.88 47.71
N LYS A 179 35.63 -5.87 48.11
CA LYS A 179 36.77 -5.96 47.18
C LYS A 179 36.96 -7.38 46.66
N ILE A 180 36.75 -8.39 47.51
CA ILE A 180 36.86 -9.81 47.15
C ILE A 180 35.72 -10.18 46.19
N ILE A 181 34.49 -9.79 46.52
CA ILE A 181 33.32 -9.98 45.65
C ILE A 181 33.55 -9.31 44.29
N ARG A 182 34.19 -8.13 44.25
CA ARG A 182 34.56 -7.47 42.99
C ARG A 182 35.58 -8.27 42.18
N VAL A 183 36.58 -8.88 42.81
CA VAL A 183 37.59 -9.71 42.10
C VAL A 183 36.95 -10.98 41.55
N VAL A 184 36.14 -11.68 42.34
CA VAL A 184 35.40 -12.88 41.90
C VAL A 184 34.45 -12.54 40.76
N LYS A 185 33.75 -11.40 40.80
CA LYS A 185 32.92 -10.91 39.69
C LYS A 185 33.71 -10.67 38.42
N LEU A 186 34.90 -10.06 38.51
CA LEU A 186 35.75 -9.82 37.34
C LEU A 186 36.22 -11.14 36.72
N GLN A 187 36.55 -12.15 37.54
CA GLN A 187 36.91 -13.48 37.07
C GLN A 187 35.72 -14.21 36.44
N LEU A 188 34.56 -14.19 37.10
CA LEU A 188 33.31 -14.72 36.55
C LEU A 188 32.98 -14.10 35.19
N LEU A 189 33.09 -12.78 35.05
CA LEU A 189 32.91 -12.08 33.77
C LEU A 189 33.94 -12.51 32.73
N SER A 190 35.21 -12.66 33.11
CA SER A 190 36.28 -13.13 32.21
C SER A 190 36.01 -14.54 31.70
N LYS A 191 35.68 -15.48 32.60
CA LYS A 191 35.35 -16.88 32.26
C LYS A 191 34.07 -16.97 31.43
N LYS A 192 33.04 -16.20 31.77
CA LYS A 192 31.80 -16.08 30.98
C LYS A 192 32.08 -15.56 29.57
N ASN A 193 32.87 -14.50 29.43
CA ASN A 193 33.27 -13.98 28.11
C ASN A 193 34.09 -15.00 27.32
N ARG A 194 34.98 -15.76 27.95
CA ARG A 194 35.71 -16.85 27.30
C ARG A 194 34.77 -17.93 26.78
N LEU A 195 33.84 -18.41 27.62
CA LEU A 195 32.83 -19.39 27.19
C LEU A 195 31.98 -18.85 26.04
N LEU A 196 31.52 -17.60 26.12
CA LEU A 196 30.75 -16.97 25.04
C LEU A 196 31.54 -16.85 23.73
N ASN A 197 32.84 -16.54 23.80
CA ASN A 197 33.72 -16.48 22.64
C ASN A 197 33.92 -17.87 22.01
N GLU A 198 34.12 -18.91 22.82
CA GLU A 198 34.24 -20.28 22.33
C GLU A 198 32.93 -20.80 21.73
N LEU A 199 31.78 -20.54 22.37
CA LEU A 199 30.46 -20.84 21.80
C LEU A 199 30.24 -20.12 20.47
N THR A 200 30.67 -18.86 20.38
CA THR A 200 30.59 -18.07 19.14
C THR A 200 31.47 -18.66 18.05
N ARG A 201 32.72 -19.03 18.38
CA ARG A 201 33.66 -19.65 17.45
C ARG A 201 33.16 -21.01 16.97
N TYR A 202 32.71 -21.86 17.89
CA TYR A 202 32.12 -23.17 17.60
C TYR A 202 30.92 -23.05 16.67
N PHE A 203 30.00 -22.11 16.92
CA PHE A 203 28.85 -21.93 16.04
C PHE A 203 29.27 -21.40 14.66
N ALA A 204 30.23 -20.46 14.59
CA ALA A 204 30.72 -19.91 13.34
C ALA A 204 31.42 -20.95 12.46
N SER A 205 32.05 -21.97 13.06
CA SER A 205 32.64 -23.09 12.35
C SER A 205 31.62 -24.20 12.03
N THR A 206 30.56 -24.32 12.83
CA THR A 206 29.45 -25.26 12.59
C THR A 206 28.54 -24.81 11.45
N ALA A 207 28.14 -23.54 11.42
CA ALA A 207 27.18 -22.99 10.46
C ALA A 207 27.77 -21.82 9.67
N VAL A 208 28.13 -22.08 8.41
CA VAL A 208 28.75 -21.08 7.52
C VAL A 208 27.75 -20.62 6.47
N TRP A 209 27.46 -19.32 6.49
CA TRP A 209 26.57 -18.65 5.55
C TRP A 209 27.39 -18.04 4.40
N LYS A 210 27.13 -18.43 3.15
CA LYS A 210 27.83 -17.87 1.98
C LYS A 210 26.96 -17.93 0.73
N ASP A 211 26.89 -16.85 -0.06
CA ASP A 211 26.32 -16.82 -1.41
C ASP A 211 25.00 -17.58 -1.60
N SER A 212 23.98 -17.27 -0.78
CA SER A 212 22.69 -17.97 -0.76
C SER A 212 22.78 -19.48 -0.48
N SER A 213 23.74 -19.87 0.37
CA SER A 213 23.91 -21.23 0.88
C SER A 213 24.22 -21.25 2.37
N LEU A 214 23.85 -22.36 2.99
CA LEU A 214 24.18 -22.71 4.37
C LEU A 214 24.97 -24.02 4.36
N LYS A 215 26.21 -23.98 4.82
CA LYS A 215 27.03 -25.19 5.06
C LYS A 215 27.00 -25.51 6.55
N VAL A 216 26.57 -26.72 6.88
CA VAL A 216 26.67 -27.30 8.23
C VAL A 216 27.84 -28.28 8.25
N THR A 217 28.90 -27.92 8.97
CA THR A 217 30.14 -28.71 9.05
C THR A 217 29.93 -29.92 9.97
N THR A 218 30.32 -31.11 9.52
CA THR A 218 30.20 -32.37 10.29
C THR A 218 31.55 -32.92 10.77
N ARG A 219 32.67 -32.29 10.38
CA ARG A 219 34.03 -32.67 10.81
C ARG A 219 34.82 -31.45 11.26
N PHE A 220 35.23 -31.43 12.53
CA PHE A 220 36.22 -30.50 13.05
C PHE A 220 37.62 -31.13 12.96
N VAL A 221 38.58 -30.42 12.37
CA VAL A 221 39.95 -30.93 12.15
C VAL A 221 40.88 -30.66 13.36
N ASP A 222 40.42 -29.91 14.36
CA ASP A 222 41.21 -29.63 15.58
C ASP A 222 41.14 -30.80 16.59
N ASP A 223 41.53 -32.00 16.17
CA ASP A 223 41.79 -33.13 17.06
C ASP A 223 43.31 -33.31 17.24
N VAL A 224 43.92 -32.41 18.02
CA VAL A 224 45.33 -32.54 18.42
C VAL A 224 45.47 -33.35 19.72
N PHE A 225 44.38 -33.60 20.44
CA PHE A 225 44.38 -34.45 21.63
C PHE A 225 43.16 -35.37 21.61
N GLY A 226 43.37 -36.58 21.07
CA GLY A 226 42.36 -37.62 20.99
C GLY A 226 41.80 -37.98 22.36
N ALA A 227 40.65 -37.42 22.70
CA ALA A 227 39.71 -37.88 23.72
C ALA A 227 38.42 -37.04 23.69
N THR A 228 37.66 -37.08 22.61
CA THR A 228 36.28 -36.56 22.63
C THR A 228 35.28 -37.71 22.56
N THR A 229 34.60 -37.97 23.68
CA THR A 229 33.62 -39.06 23.88
C THR A 229 32.25 -38.80 23.24
N LEU A 230 32.02 -37.61 22.69
CA LEU A 230 30.71 -37.17 22.19
C LEU A 230 30.65 -37.20 20.66
N THR A 231 29.55 -37.74 20.14
CA THR A 231 29.16 -37.64 18.72
C THR A 231 28.87 -36.18 18.33
N GLU A 232 28.99 -35.84 17.04
CA GLU A 232 28.77 -34.47 16.57
C GLU A 232 27.35 -33.97 16.86
N ASP A 233 26.35 -34.85 16.82
CA ASP A 233 24.96 -34.53 17.19
C ASP A 233 24.82 -34.22 18.67
N GLU A 234 25.55 -34.94 19.51
CA GLU A 234 25.61 -34.66 20.96
C GLU A 234 26.30 -33.33 21.22
N ARG A 235 27.37 -32.98 20.48
CA ARG A 235 28.02 -31.66 20.60
C ARG A 235 27.10 -30.51 20.20
N ARG A 236 26.31 -30.67 19.14
CA ARG A 236 25.30 -29.67 18.76
C ARG A 236 24.20 -29.54 19.83
N ARG A 237 23.75 -30.65 20.42
CA ARG A 237 22.80 -30.63 21.55
C ARG A 237 23.40 -29.95 22.79
N GLU A 238 24.66 -30.25 23.12
CA GLU A 238 25.42 -29.60 24.20
C GLU A 238 25.51 -28.08 23.99
N PHE A 239 25.81 -27.64 22.77
CA PHE A 239 25.82 -26.22 22.42
C PHE A 239 24.47 -25.54 22.69
N TRP A 240 23.38 -26.10 22.15
CA TRP A 240 22.05 -25.52 22.31
C TRP A 240 21.60 -25.50 23.77
N LYS A 241 21.93 -26.55 24.52
CA LYS A 241 21.62 -26.64 25.94
C LYS A 241 22.44 -25.65 26.78
N ALA A 242 23.71 -25.44 26.44
CA ALA A 242 24.54 -24.40 27.06
C ALA A 242 24.00 -22.99 26.79
N CYS A 243 23.52 -22.73 25.57
CA CYS A 243 22.84 -21.46 25.25
C CYS A 243 21.56 -21.24 26.05
N GLU A 244 20.80 -22.30 26.35
CA GLU A 244 19.62 -22.24 27.23
C GLU A 244 20.02 -21.89 28.66
N VAL A 245 21.04 -22.56 29.21
CA VAL A 245 21.55 -22.33 30.58
C VAL A 245 22.10 -20.92 30.75
N LEU A 246 22.75 -20.36 29.72
CA LEU A 246 23.31 -19.00 29.75
C LEU A 246 22.31 -17.89 29.37
N GLU A 247 21.03 -18.22 29.15
CA GLU A 247 19.97 -17.29 28.72
C GLU A 247 20.26 -16.54 27.39
N ILE A 248 21.12 -17.10 26.53
CA ILE A 248 21.48 -16.53 25.21
C ILE A 248 20.75 -17.21 24.03
N LEU A 249 19.88 -18.18 24.31
CA LEU A 249 19.17 -18.95 23.28
C LEU A 249 18.27 -18.08 22.40
N ALA A 250 17.43 -17.23 23.01
CA ALA A 250 16.51 -16.36 22.28
C ALA A 250 17.19 -15.40 21.29
N PRO A 251 18.23 -14.61 21.67
CA PRO A 251 18.93 -13.75 20.71
C PRO A 251 19.62 -14.56 19.61
N LYS A 252 20.14 -15.76 19.91
CA LYS A 252 20.77 -16.64 18.90
C LYS A 252 19.75 -17.17 17.88
N LEU A 253 18.59 -17.63 18.34
CA LEU A 253 17.49 -18.07 17.46
C LEU A 253 16.99 -16.93 16.58
N LYS A 254 16.92 -15.70 17.12
CA LYS A 254 16.57 -14.49 16.36
C LYS A 254 17.56 -14.21 15.23
N ASP A 255 18.86 -14.33 15.48
CA ASP A 255 19.90 -14.14 14.45
C ASP A 255 19.82 -15.21 13.37
N ILE A 256 19.54 -16.46 13.75
CA ILE A 256 19.35 -17.56 12.80
C ILE A 256 18.10 -17.34 11.96
N ALA A 257 16.99 -16.94 12.57
CA ALA A 257 15.76 -16.61 11.84
C ALA A 257 16.02 -15.54 10.77
N LYS A 258 16.76 -14.49 11.15
CA LYS A 258 17.18 -13.43 10.23
C LYS A 258 18.10 -13.97 9.12
N ALA A 259 19.10 -14.77 9.45
CA ALA A 259 20.05 -15.34 8.49
C ALA A 259 19.35 -16.28 7.49
N VAL A 260 18.50 -17.20 7.96
CA VAL A 260 17.70 -18.10 7.12
C VAL A 260 16.80 -17.30 6.17
N SER A 261 16.11 -16.27 6.69
CA SER A 261 15.24 -15.45 5.86
C SER A 261 16.02 -14.66 4.81
N GLN A 262 17.20 -14.10 5.15
CA GLN A 262 17.98 -13.24 4.27
C GLN A 262 18.78 -14.01 3.22
N HIS A 263 19.38 -15.15 3.59
CA HIS A 263 20.27 -15.90 2.72
C HIS A 263 19.58 -17.02 1.95
N LEU A 264 18.48 -17.59 2.45
CA LEU A 264 17.84 -18.74 1.80
C LEU A 264 16.45 -18.40 1.27
N ILE A 265 15.54 -17.96 2.14
CA ILE A 265 14.12 -17.82 1.79
C ILE A 265 13.89 -16.65 0.81
N LYS A 266 14.37 -15.45 1.13
CA LYS A 266 14.15 -14.27 0.28
C LYS A 266 14.77 -14.40 -1.12
N PRO A 267 16.03 -14.84 -1.29
CA PRO A 267 16.60 -15.08 -2.61
C PRO A 267 15.83 -16.15 -3.38
N MET A 268 15.38 -17.22 -2.72
CA MET A 268 14.63 -18.30 -3.35
C MET A 268 13.24 -17.83 -3.84
N LEU A 269 12.54 -16.99 -3.07
CA LEU A 269 11.22 -16.45 -3.46
C LEU A 269 11.32 -15.43 -4.62
N GLN A 270 12.40 -14.64 -4.67
CA GLN A 270 12.62 -13.62 -5.70
C GLN A 270 13.03 -14.21 -7.06
N MET A 271 13.61 -15.41 -7.08
CA MET A 271 13.94 -16.10 -8.33
C MET A 271 12.69 -16.71 -8.97
N GLN A 272 12.52 -16.54 -10.29
CA GLN A 272 11.39 -17.11 -11.03
C GLN A 272 11.34 -18.65 -10.99
N ARG A 273 12.50 -19.31 -10.90
CA ARG A 273 12.62 -20.79 -10.80
C ARG A 273 13.70 -21.19 -9.79
N GLY A 274 13.62 -20.62 -8.59
CA GLY A 274 14.53 -20.94 -7.49
C GLY A 274 14.22 -22.33 -6.93
N ALA A 275 15.21 -23.21 -6.95
CA ALA A 275 15.15 -24.52 -6.31
C ALA A 275 16.26 -24.66 -5.27
N ILE A 276 16.06 -25.60 -4.35
CA ILE A 276 17.04 -25.90 -3.32
C ILE A 276 17.70 -27.24 -3.64
N LYS A 277 19.03 -27.24 -3.60
CA LYS A 277 19.83 -28.46 -3.71
C LYS A 277 20.62 -28.65 -2.43
N GLN A 278 20.51 -29.86 -1.89
CA GLN A 278 21.37 -30.36 -0.83
C GLN A 278 22.56 -31.05 -1.48
N ILE A 279 23.77 -30.69 -1.07
CA ILE A 279 25.03 -31.23 -1.57
C ILE A 279 25.80 -31.73 -0.36
N GLU A 280 26.14 -33.01 -0.34
CA GLU A 280 27.02 -33.59 0.66
C GLU A 280 28.47 -33.42 0.18
N ASP A 281 29.31 -32.88 1.05
CA ASP A 281 30.75 -32.65 0.85
C ASP A 281 31.50 -33.39 1.97
N ASP A 282 32.78 -33.75 1.75
CA ASP A 282 33.57 -34.57 2.69
C ASP A 282 33.75 -33.92 4.08
N GLY A 283 33.44 -32.62 4.21
CA GLY A 283 33.46 -31.85 5.45
C GLY A 283 32.09 -31.37 5.98
N GLY A 284 30.97 -31.71 5.35
CA GLY A 284 29.64 -31.30 5.83
C GLY A 284 28.54 -31.29 4.77
N VAL A 285 27.33 -30.87 5.17
CA VAL A 285 26.16 -30.81 4.29
C VAL A 285 25.87 -29.35 3.92
N VAL A 286 25.71 -29.07 2.63
CA VAL A 286 25.46 -27.73 2.09
C VAL A 286 24.06 -27.65 1.48
N LEU A 287 23.27 -26.67 1.92
CA LEU A 287 22.01 -26.29 1.28
C LEU A 287 22.23 -25.04 0.43
N LYS A 288 21.96 -25.11 -0.88
CA LYS A 288 22.19 -23.98 -1.82
C LYS A 288 20.96 -23.68 -2.67
N VAL A 289 20.69 -22.39 -2.86
CA VAL A 289 19.69 -21.88 -3.81
C VAL A 289 20.27 -21.90 -5.23
N VAL A 290 19.58 -22.55 -6.16
CA VAL A 290 20.02 -22.75 -7.56
C VAL A 290 18.86 -22.47 -8.52
N ALA A 291 19.13 -21.86 -9.68
CA ALA A 291 18.15 -21.72 -10.75
C ALA A 291 17.92 -23.06 -11.48
N GLN A 292 16.67 -23.48 -11.64
CA GLN A 292 16.35 -24.63 -12.48
C GLN A 292 16.45 -24.28 -13.97
N SER A 293 17.28 -25.03 -14.71
CA SER A 293 17.34 -24.98 -16.18
C SER A 293 16.45 -26.08 -16.77
N VAL A 294 15.23 -25.76 -17.17
CA VAL A 294 14.40 -26.64 -18.01
C VAL A 294 14.04 -25.86 -19.28
N LYS A 295 14.12 -26.55 -20.43
CA LYS A 295 13.77 -26.00 -21.75
C LYS A 295 12.34 -25.46 -21.73
N VAL A 296 12.18 -24.28 -22.31
CA VAL A 296 10.94 -23.51 -22.38
C VAL A 296 9.94 -24.27 -23.24
N ASP A 297 8.81 -24.65 -22.64
CA ASP A 297 7.53 -24.83 -23.35
C ASP A 297 6.44 -24.08 -22.54
N ASP A 298 5.44 -23.63 -23.29
CA ASP A 298 4.51 -22.52 -23.10
C ASP A 298 4.08 -22.05 -21.69
N ALA A 299 3.90 -20.73 -21.60
CA ALA A 299 3.27 -20.04 -20.48
C ALA A 299 1.76 -20.36 -20.41
N SER A 300 1.41 -21.44 -19.70
CA SER A 300 0.04 -21.72 -19.28
C SER A 300 -0.17 -21.37 -17.80
N VAL A 301 -1.42 -21.12 -17.39
CA VAL A 301 -1.81 -20.84 -15.99
C VAL A 301 -1.45 -22.00 -15.05
N GLU A 302 -1.38 -23.23 -15.56
CA GLU A 302 -0.88 -24.40 -14.80
C GLU A 302 0.60 -24.23 -14.39
N SER A 303 1.38 -23.46 -15.13
CA SER A 303 2.80 -23.18 -14.83
C SER A 303 2.98 -22.22 -13.65
N GLU A 304 2.11 -21.21 -13.49
CA GLU A 304 2.25 -20.20 -12.43
C GLU A 304 1.83 -20.71 -11.06
N VAL A 305 0.79 -21.54 -11.01
CA VAL A 305 0.32 -22.14 -9.76
C VAL A 305 1.27 -23.23 -9.29
N ALA A 306 1.84 -24.02 -10.22
CA ALA A 306 2.91 -24.96 -9.92
C ALA A 306 4.15 -24.24 -9.34
N GLU A 307 4.48 -23.03 -9.82
CA GLU A 307 5.56 -22.21 -9.27
C GLU A 307 5.34 -21.86 -7.78
N VAL A 308 4.11 -21.53 -7.38
CA VAL A 308 3.75 -21.25 -5.98
C VAL A 308 3.90 -22.50 -5.12
N GLN A 309 3.44 -23.64 -5.63
CA GLN A 309 3.55 -24.93 -4.94
C GLN A 309 5.02 -25.33 -4.72
N ASP A 310 5.84 -25.20 -5.76
CA ASP A 310 7.28 -25.49 -5.69
C ASP A 310 8.00 -24.56 -4.71
N LYS A 311 7.67 -23.26 -4.73
CA LYS A 311 8.23 -22.29 -3.77
C LYS A 311 7.84 -22.62 -2.33
N CYS A 312 6.59 -22.99 -2.06
CA CYS A 312 6.15 -23.42 -0.73
C CYS A 312 6.86 -24.68 -0.27
N ALA A 313 6.96 -25.70 -1.14
CA ALA A 313 7.69 -26.93 -0.85
C ALA A 313 9.18 -26.70 -0.59
N ASN A 314 9.80 -25.76 -1.30
CA ASN A 314 11.20 -25.39 -1.09
C ASN A 314 11.40 -24.69 0.27
N VAL A 315 10.50 -23.80 0.71
CA VAL A 315 10.58 -23.23 2.07
C VAL A 315 10.53 -24.32 3.14
N VAL A 316 9.64 -25.31 2.99
CA VAL A 316 9.57 -26.47 3.90
C VAL A 316 10.91 -27.23 3.92
N LYS A 317 11.54 -27.45 2.76
CA LYS A 317 12.87 -28.09 2.68
C LYS A 317 13.95 -27.29 3.41
N VAL A 318 13.94 -25.95 3.35
CA VAL A 318 14.87 -25.12 4.14
C VAL A 318 14.70 -25.37 5.63
N LEU A 319 13.46 -25.33 6.11
CA LEU A 319 13.17 -25.48 7.54
C LEU A 319 13.45 -26.90 8.03
N GLN A 320 13.17 -27.90 7.21
CA GLN A 320 13.52 -29.29 7.50
C GLN A 320 15.03 -29.49 7.59
N PHE A 321 15.80 -28.87 6.69
CA PHE A 321 17.27 -28.90 6.76
C PHE A 321 17.79 -28.26 8.05
N VAL A 322 17.23 -27.11 8.46
CA VAL A 322 17.58 -26.47 9.74
C VAL A 322 17.24 -27.38 10.93
N HIS A 323 16.08 -28.03 10.92
CA HIS A 323 15.67 -28.94 11.98
C HIS A 323 16.62 -30.14 12.14
N VAL A 324 16.98 -30.78 11.02
CA VAL A 324 17.82 -32.00 11.02
C VAL A 324 19.29 -31.65 11.24
N GLU A 325 19.85 -30.78 10.40
CA GLU A 325 21.31 -30.56 10.35
C GLU A 325 21.78 -29.57 11.43
N LEU A 326 21.06 -28.47 11.64
CA LEU A 326 21.48 -27.42 12.59
C LEU A 326 21.03 -27.68 14.03
N PHE A 327 19.81 -28.21 14.22
CA PHE A 327 19.21 -28.45 15.54
C PHE A 327 19.27 -29.91 16.00
N ALA A 328 19.89 -30.79 15.22
CA ALA A 328 20.05 -32.22 15.54
C ALA A 328 18.71 -32.89 15.90
N SER A 329 17.64 -32.55 15.15
CA SER A 329 16.27 -33.05 15.33
C SER A 329 15.63 -32.74 16.70
N THR A 330 15.97 -31.59 17.29
CA THR A 330 15.39 -31.15 18.57
C THR A 330 14.10 -30.34 18.32
N PRO A 331 12.91 -30.88 18.65
CA PRO A 331 11.65 -30.22 18.31
C PRO A 331 11.40 -28.92 19.10
N LYS A 332 11.86 -28.85 20.36
CA LYS A 332 11.69 -27.65 21.20
C LYS A 332 12.33 -26.39 20.60
N LEU A 333 13.45 -26.55 19.89
CA LEU A 333 14.15 -25.44 19.23
C LEU A 333 13.38 -24.93 18.00
N MET A 334 12.69 -25.81 17.27
CA MET A 334 11.83 -25.40 16.15
C MET A 334 10.62 -24.63 16.63
N ASN A 335 9.99 -25.05 17.74
CA ASN A 335 8.87 -24.31 18.33
C ASN A 335 9.28 -22.89 18.77
N GLN A 336 10.48 -22.72 19.34
CA GLN A 336 10.98 -21.39 19.72
C GLN A 336 11.46 -20.57 18.51
N LEU A 337 11.95 -21.24 17.46
CA LEU A 337 12.32 -20.57 16.20
C LEU A 337 11.08 -20.02 15.47
N GLU A 338 9.94 -20.71 15.57
CA GLU A 338 8.67 -20.26 15.00
C GLU A 338 8.32 -18.83 15.41
N ASP A 339 8.43 -18.49 16.70
CA ASP A 339 8.11 -17.16 17.24
C ASP A 339 8.88 -16.04 16.52
N PHE A 340 10.11 -16.32 16.07
CA PHE A 340 10.97 -15.38 15.35
C PHE A 340 10.86 -15.48 13.83
N MET A 341 10.46 -16.63 13.28
CA MET A 341 10.37 -16.87 11.83
C MET A 341 9.01 -16.48 11.26
N TRP A 342 7.93 -16.83 11.94
CA TRP A 342 6.57 -16.59 11.47
C TRP A 342 6.23 -15.10 11.48
N LYS A 343 6.55 -14.43 12.60
CA LYS A 343 6.44 -12.96 12.80
C LYS A 343 7.82 -12.29 12.68
N ILE A 344 7.92 -10.99 13.00
CA ILE A 344 9.19 -10.25 12.96
C ILE A 344 10.22 -10.94 13.88
N PRO A 345 11.47 -11.21 13.45
CA PRO A 345 12.17 -10.66 12.28
C PRO A 345 12.14 -11.49 10.97
N GLY A 346 11.70 -12.74 10.97
CA GLY A 346 11.67 -13.58 9.77
C GLY A 346 10.54 -13.22 8.81
N ASN A 347 9.40 -12.79 9.34
CA ASN A 347 8.23 -12.30 8.60
C ASN A 347 7.78 -13.24 7.46
N LEU A 348 7.79 -14.55 7.73
CA LEU A 348 7.50 -15.57 6.73
C LEU A 348 6.04 -15.52 6.25
N GLU A 349 5.10 -15.22 7.16
CA GLU A 349 3.68 -15.09 6.83
C GLU A 349 3.45 -13.99 5.77
N ALA A 350 4.06 -12.82 5.92
CA ALA A 350 3.93 -11.74 4.93
C ALA A 350 4.63 -12.06 3.60
N GLN A 351 5.74 -12.81 3.63
CA GLN A 351 6.42 -13.24 2.40
C GLN A 351 5.55 -14.20 1.58
N PHE A 352 4.86 -15.13 2.24
CA PHE A 352 3.87 -15.98 1.58
C PHE A 352 2.66 -15.19 1.09
N MET A 353 2.14 -14.25 1.89
CA MET A 353 1.02 -13.41 1.47
C MET A 353 1.34 -12.57 0.22
N ASN A 354 2.55 -12.00 0.15
CA ASN A 354 2.99 -11.26 -1.03
C ASN A 354 3.12 -12.16 -2.27
N LEU A 355 3.69 -13.36 -2.11
CA LEU A 355 3.78 -14.35 -3.20
C LEU A 355 2.39 -14.70 -3.74
N LEU A 356 1.44 -14.94 -2.84
CA LEU A 356 0.06 -15.29 -3.21
C LEU A 356 -0.66 -14.10 -3.86
N GLN A 357 -0.45 -12.86 -3.39
CA GLN A 357 -1.10 -11.66 -3.93
C GLN A 357 -0.59 -11.27 -5.33
N GLU A 358 0.71 -11.41 -5.58
CA GLU A 358 1.30 -11.13 -6.89
C GLU A 358 0.72 -12.04 -7.97
N LYS A 359 0.46 -13.30 -7.62
CA LYS A 359 0.04 -14.37 -8.53
C LYS A 359 -1.48 -14.52 -8.68
N ILE A 360 -2.29 -13.58 -8.17
CA ILE A 360 -3.74 -13.58 -8.39
C ILE A 360 -4.01 -13.35 -9.90
N PRO A 361 -4.63 -14.31 -10.61
CA PRO A 361 -4.91 -14.20 -12.04
C PRO A 361 -5.81 -13.01 -12.38
N HIS A 362 -5.73 -12.51 -13.62
CA HIS A 362 -6.63 -11.46 -14.10
C HIS A 362 -7.98 -12.02 -14.59
N ASP A 363 -8.02 -13.27 -15.04
CA ASP A 363 -9.22 -13.91 -15.56
C ASP A 363 -10.02 -14.64 -14.47
N ALA A 364 -11.34 -14.63 -14.59
CA ALA A 364 -12.27 -15.25 -13.64
C ALA A 364 -12.27 -16.78 -13.74
N THR A 365 -12.11 -17.35 -14.95
CA THR A 365 -12.11 -18.82 -15.11
C THR A 365 -10.81 -19.44 -14.57
N ALA A 366 -9.69 -18.74 -14.76
CA ALA A 366 -8.41 -19.08 -14.16
C ALA A 366 -8.41 -18.99 -12.63
N LEU A 367 -9.28 -18.15 -12.03
CA LEU A 367 -9.37 -17.95 -10.59
C LEU A 367 -9.91 -19.20 -9.87
N ASP A 368 -10.93 -19.85 -10.41
CA ASP A 368 -11.57 -21.01 -9.76
C ASP A 368 -10.63 -22.23 -9.78
N ALA A 369 -9.94 -22.48 -10.89
CA ALA A 369 -8.89 -23.49 -10.96
C ALA A 369 -7.73 -23.17 -10.01
N CYS A 370 -7.32 -21.90 -9.93
CA CYS A 370 -6.28 -21.43 -9.02
C CYS A 370 -6.68 -21.58 -7.54
N ARG A 371 -7.95 -21.33 -7.19
CA ARG A 371 -8.47 -21.45 -5.81
C ARG A 371 -8.28 -22.86 -5.26
N GLU A 372 -8.68 -23.88 -6.01
CA GLU A 372 -8.59 -25.28 -5.56
C GLU A 372 -7.14 -25.71 -5.33
N VAL A 373 -6.24 -25.33 -6.23
CA VAL A 373 -4.83 -25.66 -6.11
C VAL A 373 -4.15 -24.85 -4.98
N LEU A 374 -4.54 -23.59 -4.77
CA LEU A 374 -4.04 -22.80 -3.65
C LEU A 374 -4.55 -23.32 -2.30
N MET A 375 -5.81 -23.75 -2.20
CA MET A 375 -6.35 -24.38 -0.98
C MET A 375 -5.54 -25.62 -0.59
N THR A 376 -5.29 -26.51 -1.55
CA THR A 376 -4.50 -27.73 -1.32
C THR A 376 -3.03 -27.42 -1.01
N THR A 377 -2.45 -26.43 -1.68
CA THR A 377 -1.08 -25.98 -1.42
C THR A 377 -0.92 -25.38 -0.03
N VAL A 378 -1.82 -24.50 0.39
CA VAL A 378 -1.78 -23.89 1.74
C VAL A 378 -2.00 -24.93 2.82
N ALA A 379 -2.96 -25.86 2.64
CA ALA A 379 -3.19 -26.94 3.58
C ALA A 379 -1.98 -27.89 3.69
N SER A 380 -1.35 -28.24 2.56
CA SER A 380 -0.16 -29.10 2.57
C SER A 380 1.05 -28.40 3.23
N LEU A 381 1.21 -27.09 3.01
CA LEU A 381 2.21 -26.26 3.66
C LEU A 381 2.01 -26.22 5.18
N GLU A 382 0.79 -25.92 5.64
CA GLU A 382 0.47 -25.88 7.07
C GLU A 382 0.73 -27.23 7.75
N ASN A 383 0.31 -28.34 7.14
CA ASN A 383 0.57 -29.69 7.66
C ASN A 383 2.07 -30.00 7.74
N ALA A 384 2.84 -29.63 6.71
CA ALA A 384 4.28 -29.87 6.68
C ALA A 384 5.04 -29.01 7.70
N LEU A 385 4.61 -27.77 7.93
CA LEU A 385 5.18 -26.89 8.96
C LEU A 385 4.87 -27.40 10.37
N VAL A 386 3.63 -27.82 10.63
CA VAL A 386 3.23 -28.43 11.92
C VAL A 386 4.07 -29.68 12.22
N ALA A 387 4.34 -30.51 11.21
CA ALA A 387 5.19 -31.70 11.37
C ALA A 387 6.64 -31.39 11.79
N ILE A 388 7.13 -30.19 11.49
CA ILE A 388 8.50 -29.73 11.84
C ILE A 388 8.50 -28.92 13.16
N GLY A 389 7.33 -28.70 13.79
CA GLY A 389 7.21 -27.99 15.07
C GLY A 389 6.68 -26.55 14.98
N PHE A 390 6.21 -26.13 13.80
CA PHE A 390 5.59 -24.80 13.63
C PHE A 390 4.07 -24.90 13.86
N SER A 391 3.66 -24.78 15.11
CA SER A 391 2.29 -25.06 15.58
C SER A 391 1.36 -23.84 15.61
N GLY A 392 1.91 -22.63 15.63
CA GLY A 392 1.18 -21.35 15.49
C GLY A 392 0.69 -21.05 14.07
N CYS A 393 1.15 -21.80 13.06
CA CYS A 393 0.68 -21.71 11.67
C CYS A 393 -0.80 -22.10 11.48
N SER A 394 -1.40 -22.87 12.40
CA SER A 394 -2.78 -23.36 12.24
C SER A 394 -3.88 -22.28 12.35
N ASN A 395 -3.55 -21.09 12.84
CA ASN A 395 -4.44 -19.92 12.87
C ASN A 395 -4.00 -18.83 11.89
N SER A 396 -3.32 -19.20 10.80
CA SER A 396 -2.67 -18.24 9.90
C SER A 396 -3.66 -17.38 9.12
N GLN A 397 -3.20 -16.19 8.73
CA GLN A 397 -3.92 -15.34 7.79
C GLN A 397 -3.97 -15.93 6.37
N LEU A 398 -3.20 -16.99 6.09
CA LEU A 398 -3.10 -17.63 4.78
C LEU A 398 -4.40 -18.37 4.42
N GLN A 399 -4.96 -19.13 5.35
CA GLN A 399 -6.27 -19.77 5.13
C GLN A 399 -7.37 -18.71 4.95
N GLY A 400 -7.31 -17.64 5.74
CA GLY A 400 -8.19 -16.47 5.58
C GLY A 400 -7.99 -15.70 4.27
N PHE A 401 -6.80 -15.78 3.65
CA PHE A 401 -6.52 -15.22 2.33
C PHE A 401 -7.19 -16.05 1.24
N VAL A 402 -7.05 -17.38 1.25
CA VAL A 402 -7.66 -18.23 0.23
C VAL A 402 -9.19 -18.16 0.29
N ASN A 403 -9.75 -18.08 1.50
CA ASN A 403 -11.18 -17.84 1.69
C ASN A 403 -11.64 -16.50 1.09
N ARG A 404 -10.82 -15.45 1.20
CA ARG A 404 -11.09 -14.10 0.64
C ARG A 404 -10.53 -13.87 -0.76
N LEU A 405 -10.06 -14.92 -1.45
CA LEU A 405 -9.40 -14.80 -2.75
C LEU A 405 -10.31 -14.14 -3.80
N SER A 406 -11.60 -14.47 -3.79
CA SER A 406 -12.62 -13.84 -4.65
C SER A 406 -12.76 -12.34 -4.38
N GLU A 407 -12.76 -11.92 -3.12
CA GLU A 407 -12.87 -10.50 -2.76
C GLU A 407 -11.62 -9.71 -3.18
N LEU A 408 -10.43 -10.31 -3.00
CA LEU A 408 -9.16 -9.68 -3.39
C LEU A 408 -9.02 -9.59 -4.91
N HIS A 409 -9.41 -10.64 -5.64
CA HIS A 409 -9.51 -10.61 -7.10
C HIS A 409 -10.48 -9.53 -7.56
N ALA A 410 -11.69 -9.49 -7.01
CA ALA A 410 -12.69 -8.48 -7.32
C ALA A 410 -12.15 -7.04 -7.10
N LYS A 411 -11.45 -6.80 -5.99
CA LYS A 411 -10.80 -5.51 -5.70
C LYS A 411 -9.70 -5.16 -6.71
N LYS A 412 -8.82 -6.12 -7.04
CA LYS A 412 -7.76 -5.95 -8.05
C LYS A 412 -8.38 -5.66 -9.42
N ARG A 413 -9.43 -6.39 -9.79
CA ARG A 413 -10.16 -6.20 -11.05
C ARG A 413 -10.80 -4.81 -11.14
N ARG A 414 -11.50 -4.38 -10.08
CA ARG A 414 -12.02 -3.00 -9.98
C ARG A 414 -10.91 -1.95 -10.15
N GLN A 415 -9.77 -2.14 -9.50
CA GLN A 415 -8.65 -1.21 -9.62
C GLN A 415 -8.15 -1.12 -11.06
N THR A 416 -8.00 -2.24 -11.77
CA THR A 416 -7.59 -2.30 -13.18
C THR A 416 -8.60 -1.61 -14.10
N ILE A 417 -9.90 -1.85 -13.89
CA ILE A 417 -10.96 -1.22 -14.69
C ILE A 417 -10.94 0.31 -14.50
N LEU A 418 -10.88 0.77 -13.25
CA LEU A 418 -10.86 2.21 -12.96
C LEU A 418 -9.55 2.89 -13.38
N SER A 419 -8.40 2.21 -13.31
CA SER A 419 -7.16 2.74 -13.86
C SER A 419 -7.24 2.85 -15.38
N GLY A 420 -7.73 1.82 -16.06
CA GLY A 420 -7.95 1.85 -17.50
C GLY A 420 -8.87 3.01 -17.91
N GLY A 421 -9.99 3.19 -17.21
CA GLY A 421 -10.89 4.33 -17.42
C GLY A 421 -10.21 5.69 -17.26
N ARG A 422 -9.34 5.86 -16.25
CA ARG A 422 -8.56 7.11 -16.10
C ARG A 422 -7.57 7.32 -17.23
N ASP A 423 -6.94 6.25 -17.71
CA ASP A 423 -5.97 6.34 -18.80
C ASP A 423 -6.67 6.74 -20.10
N LEU A 424 -7.86 6.19 -20.38
CA LEU A 424 -8.71 6.64 -21.51
C LEU A 424 -9.04 8.13 -21.43
N MET A 425 -9.36 8.64 -20.24
CA MET A 425 -9.66 10.06 -20.02
C MET A 425 -8.43 10.98 -20.15
N ARG A 426 -7.21 10.43 -20.15
CA ARG A 426 -5.95 11.18 -20.25
C ARG A 426 -5.32 11.15 -21.64
N GLN A 427 -5.79 10.29 -22.55
CA GLN A 427 -5.20 10.09 -23.88
C GLN A 427 -5.46 11.23 -24.88
N GLY A 428 -6.16 12.29 -24.47
CA GLY A 428 -6.52 13.43 -25.31
C GLY A 428 -7.99 13.41 -25.71
N TYR A 429 -8.56 14.58 -25.98
CA TYR A 429 -10.02 14.76 -26.11
C TYR A 429 -10.42 15.32 -27.49
N HIS A 430 -9.66 14.97 -28.53
CA HIS A 430 -9.86 15.49 -29.90
C HIS A 430 -10.35 14.44 -30.90
N ASP A 431 -10.09 13.16 -30.63
CA ASP A 431 -10.52 12.06 -31.48
C ASP A 431 -11.99 11.74 -31.25
N SER A 432 -12.73 11.52 -32.34
CA SER A 432 -14.19 11.42 -32.29
C SER A 432 -14.76 10.45 -33.30
N VAL A 433 -15.87 9.80 -32.92
CA VAL A 433 -16.61 8.83 -33.74
C VAL A 433 -18.02 9.34 -33.99
N LYS A 434 -18.59 9.02 -35.16
CA LYS A 434 -19.97 9.36 -35.48
C LYS A 434 -20.87 8.21 -35.05
N ILE A 435 -21.82 8.50 -34.17
CA ILE A 435 -22.83 7.55 -33.71
C ILE A 435 -24.02 7.63 -34.66
N THR A 436 -24.33 6.50 -35.28
CA THR A 436 -25.57 6.31 -36.02
C THR A 436 -26.58 5.64 -35.11
N GLY A 437 -27.52 6.40 -34.59
CA GLY A 437 -28.33 5.94 -33.47
C GLY A 437 -29.22 4.72 -33.75
N ALA A 438 -29.52 4.44 -35.01
CA ALA A 438 -30.23 3.24 -35.43
C ALA A 438 -29.41 1.94 -35.24
N SER A 439 -28.08 2.02 -35.26
CA SER A 439 -27.18 0.86 -35.13
C SER A 439 -26.54 0.75 -33.74
N GLU A 440 -26.89 1.65 -32.82
CA GLU A 440 -26.28 1.71 -31.50
C GLU A 440 -26.79 0.57 -30.61
N LYS A 441 -25.92 0.03 -29.73
CA LYS A 441 -26.23 -1.17 -28.92
C LYS A 441 -27.47 -1.00 -28.04
N CYS A 442 -27.79 0.23 -27.67
CA CYS A 442 -28.90 0.57 -26.78
C CYS A 442 -30.18 0.99 -27.52
N CYS A 443 -30.23 0.88 -28.85
CA CYS A 443 -31.45 1.16 -29.62
C CYS A 443 -32.52 0.09 -29.34
N LEU A 444 -33.51 0.44 -28.52
CA LEU A 444 -34.60 -0.46 -28.10
C LEU A 444 -35.44 -1.00 -29.27
N ASN A 445 -35.48 -0.28 -30.40
CA ASN A 445 -36.23 -0.67 -31.59
C ASN A 445 -35.53 -1.75 -32.43
N ALA A 446 -34.23 -2.01 -32.21
CA ALA A 446 -33.50 -3.03 -32.97
C ALA A 446 -33.99 -4.46 -32.66
N PHE A 447 -34.68 -4.67 -31.54
CA PHE A 447 -35.18 -5.99 -31.14
C PHE A 447 -36.47 -6.42 -31.85
N THR A 448 -37.25 -5.51 -32.45
CA THR A 448 -38.52 -5.88 -33.11
C THR A 448 -38.33 -6.45 -34.52
N ALA A 449 -37.15 -6.33 -35.12
CA ALA A 449 -36.86 -6.83 -36.47
C ALA A 449 -36.36 -8.28 -36.54
N SER A 450 -36.06 -8.93 -35.40
CA SER A 450 -35.49 -10.30 -35.39
C SER A 450 -36.53 -11.43 -35.34
N GLY A 451 -37.83 -11.09 -35.39
CA GLY A 451 -38.93 -12.04 -35.23
C GLY A 451 -39.76 -12.28 -36.48
N ARG A 452 -39.16 -12.59 -37.64
CA ARG A 452 -39.77 -13.34 -38.77
C ARG A 452 -38.83 -13.37 -39.97
N LYS A 453 -37.96 -14.38 -40.03
CA LYS A 453 -37.34 -14.80 -41.30
C LYS A 453 -38.05 -16.06 -41.79
N GLY A 454 -39.19 -15.84 -42.45
CA GLY A 454 -39.75 -16.76 -43.41
C GLY A 454 -38.96 -16.68 -44.71
N THR A 455 -38.69 -17.85 -45.28
CA THR A 455 -37.87 -18.16 -46.45
C THR A 455 -38.26 -17.47 -47.76
N SER A 456 -37.23 -17.33 -48.63
CA SER A 456 -37.23 -16.99 -50.06
C SER A 456 -37.64 -15.55 -50.42
N GLY A 457 -36.99 -14.82 -51.32
CA GLY A 457 -35.96 -15.12 -52.31
C GLY A 457 -36.08 -14.06 -53.41
N GLU A 458 -34.96 -13.74 -54.03
CA GLU A 458 -34.78 -12.95 -55.27
C GLU A 458 -34.56 -11.42 -55.20
N LYS A 459 -33.43 -11.06 -55.83
CA LYS A 459 -32.92 -9.74 -56.15
C LYS A 459 -33.81 -9.05 -57.19
N LYS A 460 -34.06 -7.75 -57.02
CA LYS A 460 -34.14 -6.84 -58.17
C LYS A 460 -33.67 -5.43 -57.80
N VAL A 461 -32.85 -4.90 -58.71
CA VAL A 461 -32.22 -3.58 -58.73
C VAL A 461 -33.17 -2.59 -59.43
N LEU A 462 -33.09 -1.31 -59.03
CA LEU A 462 -33.50 -0.04 -59.68
C LEU A 462 -34.65 0.73 -59.02
N GLY A 463 -34.42 2.04 -58.86
CA GLY A 463 -35.47 3.06 -58.95
C GLY A 463 -35.40 4.14 -57.88
N ILE A 464 -34.86 5.30 -58.24
CA ILE A 464 -35.20 6.60 -57.63
C ILE A 464 -36.67 6.85 -57.92
N ASP A 465 -37.47 7.18 -56.90
CA ASP A 465 -38.59 8.11 -57.09
C ASP A 465 -38.94 8.84 -55.79
N ASP A 466 -38.94 10.16 -55.88
CA ASP A 466 -39.43 11.11 -54.88
C ASP A 466 -40.96 11.13 -54.94
N THR A 467 -41.65 10.90 -53.82
CA THR A 467 -42.86 11.68 -53.48
C THR A 467 -43.14 11.59 -51.98
N PRO A 468 -43.50 12.71 -51.33
CA PRO A 468 -43.85 12.76 -49.92
C PRO A 468 -45.36 12.49 -49.76
N ASP A 469 -45.79 11.69 -48.77
CA ASP A 469 -46.82 12.11 -47.80
C ASP A 469 -47.25 11.01 -46.81
N LYS A 470 -47.78 11.49 -45.67
CA LYS A 470 -48.55 10.82 -44.60
C LYS A 470 -47.75 10.27 -43.41
N SER A 471 -47.44 11.20 -42.50
CA SER A 471 -47.17 10.92 -41.08
C SER A 471 -48.34 10.17 -40.45
N SER A 472 -48.12 8.89 -40.13
CA SER A 472 -49.03 8.11 -39.30
C SER A 472 -48.79 8.46 -37.83
N SER A 473 -49.86 8.50 -37.03
CA SER A 473 -49.79 8.81 -35.59
C SER A 473 -48.96 7.78 -34.78
N ASP A 474 -48.60 6.65 -35.37
CA ASP A 474 -47.80 5.59 -34.73
C ASP A 474 -46.28 5.82 -34.85
N ASP A 475 -45.82 6.72 -35.73
CA ASP A 475 -44.39 7.03 -35.90
C ASP A 475 -43.82 7.87 -34.74
N VAL A 476 -44.69 8.59 -34.02
CA VAL A 476 -44.28 9.44 -32.88
C VAL A 476 -43.92 8.61 -31.65
N GLU A 477 -44.56 7.46 -31.44
CA GLU A 477 -44.26 6.58 -30.30
C GLU A 477 -42.96 5.78 -30.51
N SER A 478 -42.63 5.42 -31.75
CA SER A 478 -41.38 4.68 -32.06
C SER A 478 -40.11 5.55 -31.99
N SER A 479 -40.22 6.88 -32.08
CA SER A 479 -39.07 7.80 -32.10
C SER A 479 -38.57 8.23 -30.70
N CYS A 480 -39.37 8.06 -29.64
CA CYS A 480 -39.10 8.69 -28.34
C CYS A 480 -37.83 8.16 -27.63
N PHE A 481 -37.38 6.95 -27.99
CA PHE A 481 -36.21 6.28 -27.42
C PHE A 481 -35.10 6.05 -28.44
N GLN A 482 -35.13 6.68 -29.62
CA GLN A 482 -34.06 6.52 -30.60
C GLN A 482 -32.88 7.41 -30.24
N VAL A 483 -31.67 6.85 -30.22
CA VAL A 483 -30.44 7.65 -30.13
C VAL A 483 -30.41 8.59 -31.35
N PRO A 484 -30.23 9.91 -31.17
CA PRO A 484 -30.03 10.78 -32.32
C PRO A 484 -28.68 10.50 -33.00
N ASN A 485 -28.53 10.91 -34.25
CA ASN A 485 -27.22 10.90 -34.89
C ASN A 485 -26.40 12.08 -34.35
N TYR A 486 -25.22 11.81 -33.84
CA TYR A 486 -24.28 12.84 -33.36
C TYR A 486 -22.86 12.28 -33.29
N ARG A 487 -21.91 13.16 -32.99
CA ARG A 487 -20.48 12.82 -32.86
C ARG A 487 -20.07 12.88 -31.39
N VAL A 488 -19.41 11.83 -30.91
CA VAL A 488 -18.87 11.70 -29.55
C VAL A 488 -17.37 11.51 -29.59
N THR A 489 -16.67 11.75 -28.49
CA THR A 489 -15.26 11.40 -28.40
C THR A 489 -15.05 9.89 -28.40
N VAL A 490 -13.87 9.47 -28.88
CA VAL A 490 -13.40 8.09 -28.70
C VAL A 490 -13.36 7.74 -27.21
N CYS A 491 -12.91 8.68 -26.36
CA CYS A 491 -12.89 8.53 -24.91
C CYS A 491 -14.26 8.12 -24.34
N ALA A 492 -15.32 8.90 -24.62
CA ALA A 492 -16.66 8.59 -24.10
C ALA A 492 -17.20 7.27 -24.66
N HIS A 493 -16.93 6.98 -25.94
CA HIS A 493 -17.30 5.72 -26.56
C HIS A 493 -16.61 4.52 -25.88
N GLU A 494 -15.30 4.58 -25.67
CA GLU A 494 -14.53 3.50 -25.03
C GLU A 494 -14.85 3.34 -23.54
N VAL A 495 -15.15 4.43 -22.82
CA VAL A 495 -15.64 4.37 -21.44
C VAL A 495 -16.98 3.63 -21.37
N VAL A 496 -17.91 3.93 -22.28
CA VAL A 496 -19.19 3.21 -22.38
C VAL A 496 -18.97 1.73 -22.71
N GLU A 497 -18.08 1.42 -23.65
CA GLU A 497 -17.73 0.03 -23.98
C GLU A 497 -17.16 -0.73 -22.76
N LEU A 498 -16.26 -0.09 -22.00
CA LEU A 498 -15.70 -0.66 -20.79
C LEU A 498 -16.77 -0.90 -19.72
N VAL A 499 -17.76 -0.02 -19.60
CA VAL A 499 -18.94 -0.22 -18.73
C VAL A 499 -19.75 -1.43 -19.18
N HIS A 500 -20.05 -1.56 -20.47
CA HIS A 500 -20.76 -2.74 -20.99
C HIS A 500 -20.01 -4.04 -20.73
N GLN A 501 -18.69 -4.07 -20.94
CA GLN A 501 -17.85 -5.23 -20.65
C GLN A 501 -17.90 -5.58 -19.15
N THR A 502 -17.78 -4.57 -18.29
CA THR A 502 -17.86 -4.74 -16.82
C THR A 502 -19.21 -5.31 -16.38
N LEU A 503 -20.32 -4.87 -16.99
CA LEU A 503 -21.66 -5.37 -16.68
C LEU A 503 -21.90 -6.79 -17.21
N VAL A 504 -21.34 -7.13 -18.37
CA VAL A 504 -21.36 -8.52 -18.88
C VAL A 504 -20.61 -9.45 -17.91
N GLU A 505 -19.43 -9.04 -17.42
CA GLU A 505 -18.66 -9.77 -16.42
C GLU A 505 -19.44 -9.92 -15.09
N ALA A 506 -20.18 -8.88 -14.68
CA ALA A 506 -21.02 -8.93 -13.49
C ALA A 506 -22.17 -9.94 -13.61
N CYS A 507 -22.74 -10.15 -14.81
CA CYS A 507 -23.82 -11.11 -15.04
C CYS A 507 -23.37 -12.57 -14.86
N THR A 508 -22.09 -12.86 -15.04
CA THR A 508 -21.52 -14.22 -14.88
C THR A 508 -20.82 -14.42 -13.54
N SER A 509 -20.88 -13.43 -12.64
CA SER A 509 -20.16 -13.42 -11.37
C SER A 509 -21.05 -13.78 -10.18
N GLY A 510 -20.44 -14.25 -9.08
CA GLY A 510 -21.14 -14.40 -7.80
C GLY A 510 -21.60 -13.07 -7.21
N GLU A 511 -22.59 -13.10 -6.31
CA GLU A 511 -23.29 -11.93 -5.75
C GLU A 511 -22.37 -10.79 -5.30
N THR A 512 -21.37 -11.06 -4.46
CA THR A 512 -20.47 -10.03 -3.94
C THR A 512 -19.64 -9.37 -5.04
N ASN A 513 -19.14 -10.15 -6.01
CA ASN A 513 -18.34 -9.62 -7.11
C ASN A 513 -19.22 -8.85 -8.11
N ALA A 514 -20.41 -9.35 -8.42
CA ALA A 514 -21.36 -8.66 -9.28
C ALA A 514 -21.77 -7.28 -8.72
N ASN A 515 -22.02 -7.20 -7.40
CA ASN A 515 -22.24 -5.93 -6.71
C ASN A 515 -21.05 -4.97 -6.88
N LEU A 516 -19.81 -5.47 -6.69
CA LEU A 516 -18.62 -4.64 -6.85
C LEU A 516 -18.42 -4.16 -8.28
N LEU A 517 -18.61 -5.03 -9.28
CA LEU A 517 -18.49 -4.69 -10.70
C LEU A 517 -19.57 -3.71 -11.15
N PHE A 518 -20.81 -3.88 -10.68
CA PHE A 518 -21.87 -2.91 -10.94
C PHE A 518 -21.54 -1.52 -10.39
N GLN A 519 -21.02 -1.44 -9.15
CA GLN A 519 -20.55 -0.18 -8.59
C GLN A 519 -19.33 0.37 -9.35
N THR A 520 -18.45 -0.51 -9.83
CA THR A 520 -17.29 -0.11 -10.66
C THR A 520 -17.75 0.53 -11.97
N ALA A 521 -18.77 -0.02 -12.62
CA ALA A 521 -19.37 0.56 -13.81
C ALA A 521 -19.98 1.95 -13.55
N ARG A 522 -20.66 2.13 -12.41
CA ARG A 522 -21.16 3.46 -11.98
C ARG A 522 -20.02 4.45 -11.75
N ASP A 523 -18.96 3.99 -11.08
CA ASP A 523 -17.77 4.79 -10.81
C ASP A 523 -17.04 5.23 -12.08
N LEU A 524 -17.02 4.41 -13.15
CA LEU A 524 -16.43 4.81 -14.44
C LEU A 524 -17.12 6.03 -15.02
N PHE A 525 -18.45 6.05 -15.01
CA PHE A 525 -19.21 7.22 -15.43
C PHE A 525 -18.96 8.40 -14.50
N PHE A 526 -19.05 8.20 -13.17
CA PHE A 526 -18.75 9.27 -12.22
C PHE A 526 -17.35 9.88 -12.43
N LEU A 527 -16.36 9.03 -12.69
CA LEU A 527 -15.00 9.42 -12.99
C LEU A 527 -14.93 10.24 -14.29
N PHE A 528 -15.64 9.84 -15.35
CA PHE A 528 -15.73 10.63 -16.59
C PHE A 528 -16.23 12.04 -16.30
N ARG A 529 -17.37 12.16 -15.59
CA ARG A 529 -18.00 13.44 -15.29
C ARG A 529 -17.14 14.35 -14.42
N THR A 530 -16.24 13.80 -13.62
CA THR A 530 -15.37 14.58 -12.72
C THR A 530 -14.01 14.90 -13.34
N VAL A 531 -13.42 13.94 -14.06
CA VAL A 531 -12.06 14.07 -14.59
C VAL A 531 -12.02 14.86 -15.90
N VAL A 532 -12.91 14.57 -16.85
CA VAL A 532 -12.89 15.22 -18.18
C VAL A 532 -13.03 16.74 -18.09
N PRO A 533 -14.05 17.32 -17.41
CA PRO A 533 -14.13 18.77 -17.31
C PRO A 533 -13.00 19.38 -16.48
N THR A 534 -12.31 18.60 -15.62
CA THR A 534 -11.14 19.10 -14.89
C THR A 534 -9.89 19.13 -15.77
N LEU A 535 -9.73 18.16 -16.68
CA LEU A 535 -8.56 18.07 -17.56
C LEU A 535 -8.66 19.00 -18.77
N TYR A 536 -9.88 19.24 -19.26
CA TYR A 536 -10.14 19.92 -20.52
C TYR A 536 -11.00 21.19 -20.34
N ASP A 537 -11.00 21.82 -19.17
CA ASP A 537 -11.83 23.00 -18.85
C ASP A 537 -11.64 24.12 -19.88
N ASP A 538 -10.38 24.48 -20.13
CA ASP A 538 -10.03 25.54 -21.09
C ASP A 538 -10.50 25.20 -22.52
N ASP A 539 -10.32 23.96 -22.95
CA ASP A 539 -10.75 23.51 -24.29
C ASP A 539 -12.28 23.49 -24.40
N ILE A 540 -12.99 23.02 -23.37
CA ILE A 540 -14.46 23.02 -23.33
C ILE A 540 -15.01 24.46 -23.35
N ALA A 541 -14.34 25.39 -22.68
CA ALA A 541 -14.78 26.78 -22.63
C ALA A 541 -14.46 27.58 -23.91
N ASN A 542 -13.40 27.21 -24.65
CA ASN A 542 -12.85 28.07 -25.72
C ASN A 542 -12.81 27.42 -27.11
N ASP A 543 -12.82 26.08 -27.23
CA ASP A 543 -12.86 25.39 -28.53
C ASP A 543 -14.29 24.93 -28.87
N PRO A 544 -14.91 25.45 -29.96
CA PRO A 544 -16.26 25.09 -30.35
C PRO A 544 -16.46 23.59 -30.51
N ARG A 545 -15.48 22.89 -31.11
CA ARG A 545 -15.59 21.46 -31.38
C ARG A 545 -15.56 20.66 -30.08
N THR A 546 -14.63 20.95 -29.18
CA THR A 546 -14.51 20.28 -27.89
C THR A 546 -15.73 20.51 -27.00
N CYS A 547 -16.24 21.74 -26.94
CA CYS A 547 -17.49 22.06 -26.24
C CYS A 547 -18.67 21.19 -26.71
N MET A 548 -18.83 21.10 -28.03
CA MET A 548 -19.87 20.29 -28.66
C MET A 548 -19.69 18.79 -28.37
N LEU A 549 -18.46 18.28 -28.44
CA LEU A 549 -18.16 16.89 -28.12
C LEU A 549 -18.48 16.58 -26.66
N TYR A 550 -18.09 17.43 -25.72
CA TYR A 550 -18.39 17.24 -24.30
C TYR A 550 -19.90 17.21 -24.01
N HIS A 551 -20.66 18.12 -24.63
CA HIS A 551 -22.12 18.09 -24.58
C HIS A 551 -22.70 16.76 -25.06
N ASN A 552 -22.28 16.32 -26.25
CA ASN A 552 -22.74 15.07 -26.85
C ASN A 552 -22.33 13.84 -26.05
N ASP A 553 -21.12 13.80 -25.50
CA ASP A 553 -20.61 12.71 -24.68
C ASP A 553 -21.46 12.54 -23.42
N CYS A 554 -21.80 13.65 -22.76
CA CYS A 554 -22.67 13.63 -21.59
C CYS A 554 -24.05 13.06 -21.95
N LEU A 555 -24.65 13.50 -23.07
CA LEU A 555 -25.94 13.00 -23.52
C LEU A 555 -25.87 11.53 -23.95
N TYR A 556 -24.80 11.12 -24.63
CA TYR A 556 -24.55 9.74 -25.03
C TYR A 556 -24.48 8.81 -23.83
N ILE A 557 -23.70 9.17 -22.82
CA ILE A 557 -23.62 8.40 -21.58
C ILE A 557 -25.01 8.33 -20.91
N THR A 558 -25.77 9.42 -20.88
CA THR A 558 -27.13 9.39 -20.27
C THR A 558 -28.07 8.45 -21.00
N TYR A 559 -27.95 8.33 -22.32
CA TYR A 559 -28.76 7.39 -23.08
C TYR A 559 -28.46 5.95 -22.66
N HIS A 560 -27.18 5.60 -22.56
CA HIS A 560 -26.75 4.29 -22.07
C HIS A 560 -27.27 4.04 -20.65
N MET A 561 -27.13 4.99 -19.71
CA MET A 561 -27.65 4.85 -18.34
C MET A 561 -29.15 4.50 -18.26
N LEU A 562 -29.96 5.05 -19.16
CA LEU A 562 -31.41 4.77 -19.22
C LEU A 562 -31.71 3.32 -19.65
N VAL A 563 -30.86 2.73 -20.49
CA VAL A 563 -31.10 1.43 -21.12
C VAL A 563 -30.35 0.29 -20.42
N LEU A 564 -29.22 0.56 -19.76
CA LEU A 564 -28.41 -0.46 -19.07
C LEU A 564 -29.21 -1.29 -18.06
N GLY A 565 -30.13 -0.65 -17.32
CA GLY A 565 -31.03 -1.36 -16.41
C GLY A 565 -31.90 -2.38 -17.14
N HIS A 566 -32.44 -2.02 -18.31
CA HIS A 566 -33.23 -2.95 -19.11
C HIS A 566 -32.40 -4.10 -19.70
N ILE A 567 -31.16 -3.84 -20.12
CA ILE A 567 -30.30 -4.86 -20.77
C ILE A 567 -29.77 -5.89 -19.77
N TYR A 568 -29.37 -5.45 -18.57
CA TYR A 568 -28.55 -6.27 -17.67
C TYR A 568 -29.26 -6.70 -16.39
N LYS A 569 -30.27 -5.96 -15.90
CA LYS A 569 -30.87 -6.20 -14.59
C LYS A 569 -31.30 -7.65 -14.40
N ASP A 570 -32.08 -8.21 -15.31
CA ASP A 570 -32.60 -9.58 -15.17
C ASP A 570 -31.52 -10.67 -15.23
N ARG A 571 -30.33 -10.33 -15.73
CA ARG A 571 -29.17 -11.23 -15.83
C ARG A 571 -28.21 -11.12 -14.66
N LEU A 572 -28.34 -10.09 -13.82
CA LEU A 572 -27.50 -9.89 -12.64
C LEU A 572 -28.00 -10.77 -11.47
N PRO A 573 -27.13 -11.19 -10.54
CA PRO A 573 -27.56 -11.91 -9.35
C PRO A 573 -28.36 -11.02 -8.38
N SER A 574 -29.12 -11.65 -7.48
CA SER A 574 -29.78 -10.93 -6.37
C SER A 574 -28.74 -10.20 -5.50
N PRO A 575 -29.03 -8.98 -4.98
CA PRO A 575 -30.28 -8.21 -5.14
C PRO A 575 -30.32 -7.31 -6.40
N LEU A 576 -29.25 -7.29 -7.20
CA LEU A 576 -29.15 -6.42 -8.38
C LEU A 576 -30.22 -6.70 -9.43
N ASN A 577 -30.70 -7.94 -9.53
CA ASN A 577 -31.84 -8.27 -10.38
C ASN A 577 -33.12 -7.48 -10.09
N GLN A 578 -33.21 -6.82 -8.94
CA GLN A 578 -34.35 -5.97 -8.57
C GLN A 578 -33.96 -4.50 -8.49
N THR A 579 -32.71 -4.18 -8.15
CA THR A 579 -32.29 -2.82 -7.80
C THR A 579 -31.34 -2.17 -8.81
N ALA A 580 -30.77 -2.91 -9.76
CA ALA A 580 -29.79 -2.37 -10.71
C ALA A 580 -30.41 -1.29 -11.61
N THR A 581 -29.95 -0.05 -11.43
CA THR A 581 -30.29 1.11 -12.26
C THR A 581 -29.15 2.14 -12.20
N MET A 582 -29.05 2.96 -13.24
CA MET A 582 -28.15 4.12 -13.30
C MET A 582 -28.91 5.42 -13.64
N VAL A 583 -30.25 5.38 -13.64
CA VAL A 583 -31.11 6.52 -13.98
C VAL A 583 -30.92 7.69 -13.00
N ASP A 584 -30.54 7.40 -11.76
CA ASP A 584 -30.25 8.40 -10.73
C ASP A 584 -29.06 9.31 -11.08
N MET A 585 -28.15 8.86 -11.95
CA MET A 585 -26.98 9.64 -12.37
C MET A 585 -27.28 10.55 -13.58
N VAL A 586 -28.36 10.27 -14.32
CA VAL A 586 -28.72 10.97 -15.57
C VAL A 586 -28.84 12.49 -15.41
N PRO A 587 -29.54 13.03 -14.38
CA PRO A 587 -29.69 14.48 -14.24
C PRO A 587 -28.35 15.20 -14.16
N SER A 588 -27.41 14.66 -13.38
CA SER A 588 -26.09 15.28 -13.17
C SER A 588 -25.23 15.34 -14.43
N PHE A 589 -25.42 14.41 -15.36
CA PHE A 589 -24.74 14.41 -16.65
C PHE A 589 -25.40 15.34 -17.66
N ARG A 590 -26.73 15.33 -17.74
CA ARG A 590 -27.46 16.24 -18.63
C ARG A 590 -27.18 17.69 -18.26
N GLU A 591 -27.21 18.01 -16.98
CA GLU A 591 -26.95 19.35 -16.47
C GLU A 591 -25.58 19.87 -16.91
N VAL A 592 -24.49 19.13 -16.66
CA VAL A 592 -23.14 19.60 -17.02
C VAL A 592 -22.93 19.71 -18.53
N GLY A 593 -23.47 18.77 -19.31
CA GLY A 593 -23.37 18.81 -20.76
C GLY A 593 -24.15 19.96 -21.38
N GLU A 594 -25.38 20.21 -20.92
CA GLU A 594 -26.22 21.34 -21.38
C GLU A 594 -25.65 22.69 -20.92
N GLN A 595 -25.12 22.75 -19.70
CA GLN A 595 -24.49 23.95 -19.15
C GLN A 595 -23.25 24.34 -19.94
N ALA A 596 -22.38 23.39 -20.32
CA ALA A 596 -21.19 23.68 -21.12
C ALA A 596 -21.57 24.36 -22.45
N LEU A 597 -22.47 23.74 -23.22
CA LEU A 597 -22.89 24.27 -24.53
C LEU A 597 -23.60 25.62 -24.40
N THR A 598 -24.46 25.78 -23.40
CA THR A 598 -25.21 27.03 -23.17
C THR A 598 -24.30 28.16 -22.71
N SER A 599 -23.33 27.87 -21.84
CA SER A 599 -22.37 28.87 -21.34
C SER A 599 -21.45 29.34 -22.45
N PHE A 600 -20.95 28.40 -23.28
CA PHE A 600 -20.16 28.72 -24.46
C PHE A 600 -20.92 29.65 -25.42
N ALA A 601 -22.16 29.28 -25.79
CA ALA A 601 -22.97 30.11 -26.69
C ALA A 601 -23.29 31.49 -26.09
N SER A 602 -23.50 31.57 -24.77
CA SER A 602 -23.75 32.83 -24.08
C SER A 602 -22.52 33.74 -24.08
N ALA A 603 -21.32 33.19 -23.89
CA ALA A 603 -20.07 33.95 -23.97
C ALA A 603 -19.83 34.53 -25.38
N GLN A 604 -20.05 33.73 -26.43
CA GLN A 604 -19.93 34.19 -27.83
C GLN A 604 -20.96 35.29 -28.16
N MET A 605 -22.18 35.14 -27.65
CA MET A 605 -23.23 36.15 -27.78
C MET A 605 -22.86 37.46 -27.06
N GLU A 606 -22.37 37.38 -25.82
CA GLU A 606 -21.98 38.55 -25.03
C GLU A 606 -20.82 39.30 -25.68
N GLU A 607 -19.81 38.59 -26.19
CA GLU A 607 -18.70 39.18 -26.95
C GLU A 607 -19.22 39.96 -28.17
N THR A 608 -20.14 39.35 -28.93
CA THR A 608 -20.75 39.96 -30.12
C THR A 608 -21.54 41.22 -29.76
N VAL A 609 -22.40 41.14 -28.75
CA VAL A 609 -23.23 42.29 -28.31
C VAL A 609 -22.36 43.41 -27.74
N SER A 610 -21.30 43.08 -27.00
CA SER A 610 -20.33 44.06 -26.50
C SER A 610 -19.63 44.77 -27.66
N GLY A 611 -19.18 44.02 -28.67
CA GLY A 611 -18.56 44.57 -29.87
C GLY A 611 -19.46 45.55 -30.63
N ILE A 612 -20.76 45.25 -30.75
CA ILE A 612 -21.74 46.14 -31.41
C ILE A 612 -21.82 47.51 -30.71
N LYS A 613 -21.75 47.56 -29.37
CA LYS A 613 -21.83 48.82 -28.61
C LYS A 613 -20.69 49.79 -28.91
N HIS A 614 -19.56 49.29 -29.43
CA HIS A 614 -18.39 50.10 -29.77
C HIS A 614 -18.36 50.57 -31.24
N LEU A 615 -19.35 50.19 -32.04
CA LEU A 615 -19.49 50.60 -33.43
C LEU A 615 -20.05 52.03 -33.55
N PRO A 616 -19.71 52.74 -34.64
CA PRO A 616 -20.38 53.99 -34.96
C PRO A 616 -21.89 53.76 -35.23
N SER A 617 -22.69 54.81 -35.09
CA SER A 617 -24.12 54.76 -35.43
C SER A 617 -24.31 54.38 -36.91
N LEU A 618 -25.20 53.43 -37.17
CA LEU A 618 -25.46 52.90 -38.51
C LEU A 618 -26.02 53.96 -39.49
N GLY A 619 -26.63 55.04 -39.01
CA GLY A 619 -27.14 56.13 -39.86
C GLY A 619 -26.10 57.19 -40.23
N ALA A 620 -24.89 57.13 -39.68
CA ALA A 620 -23.82 58.11 -39.89
C ALA A 620 -22.58 57.50 -40.57
N LEU A 621 -22.79 56.59 -41.53
CA LEU A 621 -21.73 55.90 -42.28
C LEU A 621 -21.19 56.72 -43.47
N ASP A 622 -21.21 58.05 -43.35
CA ASP A 622 -20.76 58.95 -44.43
C ASP A 622 -19.24 58.98 -44.59
N SER A 623 -18.49 58.56 -43.56
CA SER A 623 -17.04 58.40 -43.62
C SER A 623 -16.65 56.97 -43.99
N GLU A 624 -15.71 56.83 -44.92
CA GLU A 624 -15.14 55.53 -45.35
C GLU A 624 -14.61 54.72 -44.15
N TYR A 625 -13.92 55.37 -43.21
CA TYR A 625 -13.40 54.76 -41.99
C TYR A 625 -14.51 54.13 -41.10
N GLY A 626 -15.64 54.81 -40.94
CA GLY A 626 -16.76 54.32 -40.13
C GLY A 626 -17.45 53.11 -40.76
N SER A 627 -17.65 53.15 -42.08
CA SER A 627 -18.21 52.04 -42.87
C SER A 627 -17.31 50.81 -42.81
N GLU A 628 -16.01 50.96 -43.05
CA GLU A 628 -15.03 49.87 -43.01
C GLU A 628 -14.99 49.20 -41.63
N ARG A 629 -15.11 49.99 -40.55
CA ARG A 629 -15.11 49.46 -39.17
C ARG A 629 -16.31 48.57 -38.89
N VAL A 630 -17.51 48.96 -39.33
CA VAL A 630 -18.73 48.15 -39.16
C VAL A 630 -18.67 46.90 -40.04
N GLU A 631 -18.21 47.03 -41.29
CA GLU A 631 -18.06 45.90 -42.20
C GLU A 631 -17.07 44.87 -41.67
N LYS A 632 -15.90 45.32 -41.18
CA LYS A 632 -14.87 44.44 -40.61
C LYS A 632 -15.40 43.71 -39.38
N PHE A 633 -16.15 44.39 -38.52
CA PHE A 633 -16.79 43.76 -37.37
C PHE A 633 -17.80 42.68 -37.80
N LEU A 634 -18.70 43.02 -38.72
CA LEU A 634 -19.73 42.10 -39.21
C LEU A 634 -19.11 40.87 -39.88
N LYS A 635 -18.11 41.07 -40.76
CA LYS A 635 -17.34 39.97 -41.36
C LYS A 635 -16.68 39.09 -40.31
N SER A 636 -16.10 39.68 -39.27
CA SER A 636 -15.48 38.92 -38.19
C SER A 636 -16.49 38.10 -37.37
N ALA A 637 -17.65 38.67 -37.05
CA ALA A 637 -18.72 37.97 -36.34
C ALA A 637 -19.29 36.80 -37.16
N LEU A 638 -19.57 37.03 -38.45
CA LEU A 638 -20.04 35.99 -39.36
C LEU A 638 -18.99 34.90 -39.59
N TYR A 639 -17.71 35.27 -39.69
CA TYR A 639 -16.62 34.30 -39.81
C TYR A 639 -16.55 33.38 -38.59
N LYS A 640 -16.66 33.94 -37.38
CA LYS A 640 -16.72 33.15 -36.14
C LYS A 640 -17.92 32.19 -36.12
N LEU A 641 -19.13 32.70 -36.43
CA LEU A 641 -20.35 31.88 -36.47
C LEU A 641 -20.26 30.73 -37.49
N ASN A 642 -19.75 31.01 -38.68
CA ASN A 642 -19.52 29.98 -39.71
C ASN A 642 -18.44 28.97 -39.28
N GLY A 643 -17.37 29.43 -38.62
CA GLY A 643 -16.35 28.57 -38.05
C GLY A 643 -16.93 27.56 -37.07
N MET A 644 -17.76 28.02 -36.11
CA MET A 644 -18.44 27.16 -35.14
C MET A 644 -19.41 26.18 -35.83
N SER A 645 -20.24 26.72 -36.74
CA SER A 645 -21.24 25.95 -37.50
C SER A 645 -20.65 24.75 -38.20
N SER A 646 -19.47 24.89 -38.82
CA SER A 646 -18.82 23.82 -39.58
C SER A 646 -18.67 22.52 -38.79
N SER A 647 -18.27 22.61 -37.52
CA SER A 647 -18.12 21.44 -36.64
C SER A 647 -19.44 20.99 -36.03
N TRP A 648 -20.34 21.94 -35.72
CA TRP A 648 -21.59 21.68 -35.01
C TRP A 648 -22.66 21.06 -35.88
N HIS A 649 -22.71 21.43 -37.17
CA HIS A 649 -23.69 20.90 -38.11
C HIS A 649 -23.53 19.39 -38.32
N GLU A 650 -22.28 18.90 -38.39
CA GLU A 650 -22.02 17.46 -38.53
C GLU A 650 -22.05 16.70 -37.20
N GLY A 651 -21.86 17.39 -36.07
CA GLY A 651 -21.70 16.76 -34.77
C GLY A 651 -22.93 16.77 -33.88
N LEU A 652 -23.77 17.81 -33.90
CA LEU A 652 -24.97 17.91 -33.05
C LEU A 652 -26.21 17.30 -33.72
N PRO A 653 -27.20 16.85 -32.93
CA PRO A 653 -28.54 16.64 -33.45
C PRO A 653 -29.11 17.94 -34.03
N LEU A 654 -29.74 17.85 -35.21
CA LEU A 654 -30.21 19.02 -35.97
C LEU A 654 -31.10 19.98 -35.15
N ALA A 655 -31.95 19.44 -34.28
CA ALA A 655 -32.80 20.25 -33.39
C ALA A 655 -31.99 21.09 -32.38
N VAL A 656 -30.91 20.52 -31.84
CA VAL A 656 -30.01 21.20 -30.89
C VAL A 656 -29.19 22.25 -31.65
N TYR A 657 -28.61 21.88 -32.79
CA TYR A 657 -27.87 22.79 -33.67
C TYR A 657 -28.69 24.04 -34.02
N ASN A 658 -29.89 23.86 -34.56
CA ASN A 658 -30.74 24.98 -34.96
C ASN A 658 -31.08 25.89 -33.78
N LYS A 659 -31.35 25.31 -32.60
CA LYS A 659 -31.68 26.06 -31.38
C LYS A 659 -30.50 26.87 -30.86
N ILE A 660 -29.28 26.32 -30.86
CA ILE A 660 -28.12 27.02 -30.33
C ILE A 660 -27.57 28.06 -31.31
N MET A 661 -27.53 27.76 -32.61
CA MET A 661 -27.09 28.71 -33.64
C MET A 661 -28.04 29.90 -33.76
N SER A 662 -29.35 29.67 -33.69
CA SER A 662 -30.32 30.76 -33.72
C SER A 662 -30.20 31.71 -32.53
N ARG A 663 -29.92 31.17 -31.33
CA ARG A 663 -29.68 31.99 -30.14
C ARG A 663 -28.47 32.92 -30.27
N MET A 664 -27.41 32.48 -30.96
CA MET A 664 -26.23 33.31 -31.20
C MET A 664 -26.44 34.31 -32.34
N LEU A 665 -27.24 33.96 -33.36
CA LEU A 665 -27.47 34.82 -34.52
C LEU A 665 -28.54 35.90 -34.29
N GLU A 666 -29.62 35.58 -33.56
CA GLU A 666 -30.76 36.49 -33.35
C GLU A 666 -30.35 37.85 -32.76
N PRO A 667 -29.49 37.96 -31.72
CA PRO A 667 -29.05 39.24 -31.20
C PRO A 667 -28.28 40.07 -32.22
N LEU A 668 -27.43 39.44 -33.04
CA LEU A 668 -26.68 40.14 -34.09
C LEU A 668 -27.64 40.75 -35.11
N ILE A 669 -28.59 39.95 -35.63
CA ILE A 669 -29.56 40.42 -36.61
C ILE A 669 -30.46 41.50 -36.04
N LYS A 670 -31.01 41.26 -34.85
CA LYS A 670 -31.91 42.20 -34.19
C LYS A 670 -31.24 43.56 -33.97
N ASN A 671 -29.99 43.60 -33.49
CA ASN A 671 -29.29 44.86 -33.26
C ASN A 671 -29.03 45.64 -34.56
N PHE A 672 -28.73 44.97 -35.68
CA PHE A 672 -28.56 45.65 -36.97
C PHE A 672 -29.90 46.16 -37.51
N VAL A 673 -30.96 45.36 -37.44
CA VAL A 673 -32.31 45.76 -37.86
C VAL A 673 -32.81 46.96 -37.03
N ASP A 674 -32.79 46.85 -35.70
CA ASP A 674 -33.21 47.91 -34.80
C ASP A 674 -32.29 49.15 -34.91
N GLY A 675 -31.00 48.94 -35.14
CA GLY A 675 -30.00 49.99 -35.35
C GLY A 675 -30.25 50.81 -36.61
N VAL A 676 -30.83 50.23 -37.67
CA VAL A 676 -31.25 50.97 -38.88
C VAL A 676 -32.59 51.65 -38.66
N LEU A 677 -33.55 50.96 -38.03
CA LEU A 677 -34.91 51.50 -37.78
C LEU A 677 -34.93 52.69 -36.80
N THR A 678 -33.89 52.88 -36.00
CA THR A 678 -33.77 54.00 -35.05
C THR A 678 -33.16 55.26 -35.65
N GLN A 679 -32.69 55.21 -36.91
CA GLN A 679 -32.01 56.35 -37.54
C GLN A 679 -33.00 57.41 -38.02
N THR A 680 -32.73 58.68 -37.67
CA THR A 680 -33.59 59.82 -38.03
C THR A 680 -33.34 60.34 -39.44
N LYS A 681 -32.14 60.12 -40.00
CA LYS A 681 -31.74 60.51 -41.34
C LYS A 681 -30.71 59.52 -41.89
N ILE A 682 -30.92 59.05 -43.12
CA ILE A 682 -30.00 58.16 -43.84
C ILE A 682 -29.62 58.89 -45.13
N SER A 683 -28.35 59.19 -45.32
CA SER A 683 -27.87 59.77 -46.58
C SER A 683 -27.92 58.73 -47.71
N GLU A 684 -27.88 59.16 -48.96
CA GLU A 684 -27.88 58.25 -50.12
C GLU A 684 -26.65 57.31 -50.12
N ASN A 685 -25.48 57.84 -49.76
CA ASN A 685 -24.26 57.05 -49.59
C ASN A 685 -24.37 56.07 -48.40
N SER A 686 -24.87 56.52 -47.26
CA SER A 686 -25.10 55.64 -46.10
C SER A 686 -26.12 54.55 -46.41
N GLY A 687 -27.15 54.84 -47.21
CA GLY A 687 -28.15 53.85 -47.65
C GLY A 687 -27.55 52.71 -48.47
N ALA A 688 -26.66 53.02 -49.43
CA ALA A 688 -25.97 52.01 -50.22
C ALA A 688 -25.05 51.11 -49.36
N HIS A 689 -24.31 51.70 -48.41
CA HIS A 689 -23.47 50.95 -47.48
C HIS A 689 -24.30 50.08 -46.53
N LEU A 690 -25.41 50.59 -46.01
CA LEU A 690 -26.33 49.80 -45.19
C LEU A 690 -26.91 48.62 -45.97
N HIS A 691 -27.31 48.83 -47.22
CA HIS A 691 -27.76 47.73 -48.08
C HIS A 691 -26.68 46.64 -48.23
N HIS A 692 -25.42 47.03 -48.48
CA HIS A 692 -24.29 46.09 -48.54
C HIS A 692 -24.11 45.32 -47.22
N LEU A 693 -24.10 46.01 -46.08
CA LEU A 693 -23.96 45.39 -44.76
C LEU A 693 -25.11 44.44 -44.44
N LEU A 694 -26.36 44.82 -44.70
CA LEU A 694 -27.51 43.96 -44.45
C LEU A 694 -27.57 42.78 -45.43
N SER A 695 -27.09 42.96 -46.66
CA SER A 695 -26.93 41.86 -47.63
C SER A 695 -25.89 40.84 -47.15
N LEU A 696 -24.75 41.31 -46.64
CA LEU A 696 -23.75 40.43 -46.03
C LEU A 696 -24.31 39.68 -44.82
N LEU A 697 -25.11 40.34 -43.99
CA LEU A 697 -25.77 39.70 -42.85
C LEU A 697 -26.83 38.69 -43.28
N LEU A 698 -27.53 38.91 -44.40
CA LEU A 698 -28.51 37.96 -44.96
C LEU A 698 -27.85 36.65 -45.40
N GLU A 699 -26.58 36.65 -45.79
CA GLU A 699 -25.85 35.41 -46.13
C GLU A 699 -25.82 34.42 -44.95
N SER A 700 -26.02 34.88 -43.70
CA SER A 700 -26.15 34.02 -42.52
C SER A 700 -27.35 33.08 -42.55
N GLU A 701 -28.31 33.26 -43.47
CA GLU A 701 -29.39 32.28 -43.74
C GLU A 701 -28.83 30.90 -44.13
N THR A 702 -27.64 30.85 -44.73
CA THR A 702 -26.96 29.61 -45.14
C THR A 702 -26.52 28.74 -43.96
N LEU A 703 -26.52 29.28 -42.73
CA LEU A 703 -26.32 28.49 -41.51
C LEU A 703 -27.46 27.49 -41.24
N PHE A 704 -28.60 27.64 -41.93
CA PHE A 704 -29.75 26.77 -41.82
C PHE A 704 -30.05 26.09 -43.16
N ALA A 705 -30.80 24.99 -43.12
CA ALA A 705 -31.10 24.20 -44.31
C ALA A 705 -31.89 24.96 -45.40
N SER A 706 -32.64 26.00 -45.02
CA SER A 706 -33.33 26.88 -45.95
C SER A 706 -33.65 28.24 -45.32
N PRO A 707 -33.92 29.29 -46.13
CA PRO A 707 -34.37 30.59 -45.63
C PRO A 707 -35.63 30.51 -44.76
N THR A 708 -36.54 29.58 -45.08
CA THR A 708 -37.75 29.34 -44.28
C THR A 708 -37.43 28.78 -42.89
N GLN A 709 -36.43 27.88 -42.80
CA GLN A 709 -35.94 27.39 -41.50
C GLN A 709 -35.22 28.49 -40.74
N ALA A 710 -34.41 29.31 -41.41
CA ALA A 710 -33.76 30.47 -40.79
C ALA A 710 -34.80 31.41 -40.15
N ALA A 711 -35.84 31.79 -40.90
CA ALA A 711 -36.92 32.64 -40.39
C ALA A 711 -37.75 31.98 -39.27
N LYS A 712 -37.86 30.64 -39.25
CA LYS A 712 -38.54 29.90 -38.18
C LYS A 712 -37.78 29.97 -36.86
N PHE A 713 -36.46 29.82 -36.89
CA PHE A 713 -35.62 29.79 -35.69
C PHE A 713 -35.11 31.18 -35.27
N VAL A 714 -34.99 32.10 -36.22
CA VAL A 714 -34.45 33.46 -36.04
C VAL A 714 -35.52 34.48 -36.48
N PRO A 715 -36.42 34.89 -35.57
CA PRO A 715 -37.56 35.75 -35.90
C PRO A 715 -37.18 37.06 -36.60
N SER A 716 -36.00 37.63 -36.29
CA SER A 716 -35.55 38.88 -36.91
C SER A 716 -35.09 38.72 -38.36
N MET A 717 -34.89 37.50 -38.86
CA MET A 717 -34.44 37.24 -40.24
C MET A 717 -35.43 37.73 -41.29
N GLY A 718 -36.74 37.51 -41.06
CA GLY A 718 -37.77 37.99 -41.97
C GLY A 718 -37.81 39.54 -42.05
N ARG A 719 -37.53 40.22 -40.93
CA ARG A 719 -37.40 41.68 -40.89
C ARG A 719 -36.16 42.14 -41.64
N LEU A 720 -35.02 41.47 -41.45
CA LEU A 720 -33.78 41.76 -42.16
C LEU A 720 -33.97 41.71 -43.68
N SER A 721 -34.54 40.61 -44.19
CA SER A 721 -34.76 40.42 -45.64
C SER A 721 -35.61 41.54 -46.25
N LYS A 722 -36.73 41.88 -45.59
CA LYS A 722 -37.61 42.97 -46.03
C LYS A 722 -36.94 44.34 -45.92
N LEU A 723 -36.18 44.60 -44.86
CA LEU A 723 -35.47 45.86 -44.66
C LEU A 723 -34.40 46.09 -45.74
N THR A 724 -33.61 45.06 -46.05
CA THR A 724 -32.61 45.13 -47.13
C THR A 724 -33.27 45.49 -48.45
N ALA A 725 -34.41 44.89 -48.78
CA ALA A 725 -35.15 45.23 -50.00
C ALA A 725 -35.64 46.70 -50.02
N ILE A 726 -36.19 47.20 -48.90
CA ILE A 726 -36.69 48.58 -48.81
C ILE A 726 -35.57 49.61 -49.03
N LEU A 727 -34.34 49.32 -48.60
CA LEU A 727 -33.20 50.24 -48.75
C LEU A 727 -32.88 50.59 -50.22
N MET A 728 -33.31 49.77 -51.17
CA MET A 728 -33.07 49.97 -52.61
C MET A 728 -34.37 50.22 -53.41
N ASP A 729 -35.53 50.06 -52.80
CA ASP A 729 -36.82 50.26 -53.46
C ASP A 729 -37.15 51.75 -53.63
N PRO A 730 -37.69 52.17 -54.79
CA PRO A 730 -38.31 53.48 -54.93
C PRO A 730 -39.52 53.64 -54.01
N LEU A 731 -39.82 54.88 -53.59
CA LEU A 731 -40.94 55.20 -52.70
C LEU A 731 -42.29 54.61 -53.15
N ALA A 732 -42.57 54.62 -54.46
CA ALA A 732 -43.77 54.05 -55.04
C ALA A 732 -43.86 52.52 -54.83
N THR A 733 -42.74 51.80 -54.96
CA THR A 733 -42.64 50.36 -54.72
C THR A 733 -42.85 50.05 -53.24
N VAL A 734 -42.24 50.82 -52.34
CA VAL A 734 -42.44 50.68 -50.89
C VAL A 734 -43.90 50.87 -50.51
N ARG A 735 -44.56 51.92 -51.04
CA ARG A 735 -46.00 52.17 -50.83
C ARG A 735 -46.86 51.03 -51.38
N GLY A 736 -46.50 50.44 -52.52
CA GLY A 736 -47.16 49.26 -53.08
C GLY A 736 -47.03 48.02 -52.19
N LYS A 737 -45.83 47.74 -51.68
CA LYS A 737 -45.55 46.62 -50.76
C LYS A 737 -46.26 46.77 -49.40
N PHE A 738 -46.43 48.00 -48.92
CA PHE A 738 -47.26 48.29 -47.74
C PHE A 738 -48.73 47.92 -47.99
N LYS A 739 -49.31 48.38 -49.10
CA LYS A 739 -50.71 48.11 -49.46
C LYS A 739 -51.01 46.63 -49.71
N SER A 740 -50.04 45.86 -50.21
CA SER A 740 -50.20 44.42 -50.42
C SER A 740 -50.00 43.58 -49.16
N GLY A 741 -49.69 44.19 -48.01
CA GLY A 741 -49.40 43.49 -46.76
C GLY A 741 -48.01 42.84 -46.71
N SER A 742 -47.16 43.01 -47.73
CA SER A 742 -45.83 42.41 -47.79
C SER A 742 -44.88 42.94 -46.70
N LEU A 743 -45.17 44.10 -46.11
CA LEU A 743 -44.40 44.75 -45.04
C LEU A 743 -44.99 44.60 -43.62
N ASP A 744 -45.89 43.63 -43.42
CA ASP A 744 -46.53 43.29 -42.13
C ASP A 744 -45.55 43.03 -40.96
N ALA A 745 -44.28 42.73 -41.24
CA ALA A 745 -43.23 42.54 -40.24
C ALA A 745 -42.77 43.84 -39.55
N PHE A 746 -43.25 45.00 -40.01
CA PHE A 746 -42.99 46.31 -39.43
C PHE A 746 -44.29 47.01 -39.07
N SER A 747 -44.29 47.76 -37.96
CA SER A 747 -45.39 48.65 -37.62
C SER A 747 -45.45 49.87 -38.54
N SER A 748 -46.63 50.49 -38.71
CA SER A 748 -46.78 51.72 -39.49
C SER A 748 -45.84 52.84 -38.99
N LYS A 749 -45.57 52.87 -37.69
CA LYS A 749 -44.63 53.82 -37.06
C LYS A 749 -43.19 53.58 -37.49
N GLU A 750 -42.72 52.34 -37.50
CA GLU A 750 -41.37 51.99 -37.95
C GLU A 750 -41.19 52.30 -39.44
N LEU A 751 -42.18 51.95 -40.27
CA LEU A 751 -42.17 52.29 -41.69
C LEU A 751 -42.17 53.81 -41.91
N ALA A 752 -42.92 54.58 -41.11
CA ALA A 752 -42.90 56.03 -41.18
C ALA A 752 -41.53 56.63 -40.81
N VAL A 753 -40.80 56.02 -39.85
CA VAL A 753 -39.42 56.44 -39.52
C VAL A 753 -38.49 56.17 -40.72
N LEU A 754 -38.54 54.97 -41.29
CA LEU A 754 -37.71 54.59 -42.43
C LEU A 754 -37.99 55.45 -43.67
N VAL A 755 -39.26 55.72 -43.97
CA VAL A 755 -39.64 56.59 -45.10
C VAL A 755 -39.16 58.03 -44.86
N ARG A 756 -39.27 58.53 -43.62
CA ARG A 756 -38.75 59.87 -43.27
C ARG A 756 -37.23 59.95 -43.43
N SER A 757 -36.51 58.92 -43.00
CA SER A 757 -35.06 58.91 -42.93
C SER A 757 -34.40 58.73 -44.30
N GLN A 758 -34.99 57.93 -45.20
CA GLN A 758 -34.36 57.51 -46.46
C GLN A 758 -34.71 58.39 -47.66
N PHE A 759 -35.96 58.88 -47.76
CA PHE A 759 -36.43 59.60 -48.96
C PHE A 759 -36.37 61.12 -48.82
N ARG A 760 -36.00 61.82 -49.89
CA ARG A 760 -36.04 63.29 -49.97
C ARG A 760 -37.50 63.79 -49.88
N GLU A 761 -37.70 65.03 -49.41
CA GLU A 761 -39.04 65.62 -49.31
C GLU A 761 -39.72 65.73 -50.69
N SER A 762 -40.90 65.12 -50.82
CA SER A 762 -41.74 65.16 -52.02
C SER A 762 -43.23 65.14 -51.60
N PRO A 763 -44.17 65.63 -52.44
CA PRO A 763 -45.60 65.52 -52.14
C PRO A 763 -46.02 64.05 -51.94
N GLU A 764 -45.50 63.14 -52.76
CA GLU A 764 -45.74 61.69 -52.66
C GLU A 764 -45.29 61.11 -51.30
N LYS A 765 -44.16 61.58 -50.76
CA LYS A 765 -43.67 61.21 -49.43
C LYS A 765 -44.62 61.70 -48.34
N LYS A 766 -45.10 62.94 -48.42
CA LYS A 766 -46.03 63.50 -47.43
C LYS A 766 -47.35 62.73 -47.41
N ASP A 767 -47.90 62.41 -48.58
CA ASP A 767 -49.13 61.62 -48.68
C ASP A 767 -48.96 60.22 -48.11
N PHE A 768 -47.84 59.56 -48.42
CA PHE A 768 -47.58 58.22 -47.89
C PHE A 768 -47.31 58.23 -46.37
N LEU A 769 -46.61 59.24 -45.85
CA LEU A 769 -46.43 59.39 -44.41
C LEU A 769 -47.74 59.65 -43.68
N GLN A 770 -48.67 60.39 -44.29
CA GLN A 770 -50.01 60.59 -43.73
C GLN A 770 -50.79 59.28 -43.70
N GLU A 771 -50.73 58.50 -44.78
CA GLU A 771 -51.34 57.16 -44.87
C GLU A 771 -50.81 56.22 -43.76
N LEU A 772 -49.48 56.21 -43.54
CA LEU A 772 -48.83 55.42 -42.48
C LEU A 772 -49.16 55.88 -41.06
N LEU A 773 -49.46 57.17 -40.85
CA LEU A 773 -49.82 57.69 -39.53
C LEU A 773 -51.29 57.46 -39.19
N THR A 774 -52.14 57.25 -40.21
CA THR A 774 -53.56 56.97 -40.05
C THR A 774 -53.90 55.48 -39.96
N ALA A 775 -53.00 54.61 -40.42
CA ALA A 775 -53.11 53.15 -40.40
C ALA A 775 -52.48 52.58 -39.11
#